data_AF-A0A9D6KR84-F1
#
_entry.id   AF-A0A9D6KR84-F1
#
_cell.length_a   1.000
_cell.length_b   1.000
_cell.length_c   1.000
_cell.angle_alpha   90.00
_cell.angle_beta   90.00
_cell.angle_gamma   90.00
#
_symmetry.space_group_name_H-M   'P 1'
#
loop_
_entity.id
_entity.type
_entity.pdbx_description
1 polymer ?
#
loop_
_entity_poly.entity_id
_entity_poly.type
_entity_poly.pdbx_seq_one_letter_code
_entity_poly.pdbx_strand_id
1 'polypeptide(L)'
;MPTIRRPSFPGNIPWLAFAVLLAMGGLVYLLGPILTPFLAGALLAYIFDPLVKRLETRGLSRTAGTVIVIVLAGLALFALLLVALPLFQGQFAQLAQRVPAALDMLQTRFLPWLQQTLGIRIEPNLDALKTWLTEQAKQNSASWLPSLQTGALAIVGVLANLLLIPVVMFYLLKDWDVMVARVAALAPRPWLGAVTRVTRAMDAVVGEFLRGQLSVMAALSLYYAVALWVAGLDYALPIGILTGVLSFVPFLGFGLGMVLALLVALLQFPDWTGVAWVASIYLAGQVLESYVITPRLVGERVGLHPVAVIFALAAFGQLFGFVGVLLAVPLAAILLVALRELRGVYEASDFYRGGYNAGSSDSVSSAMSAPLLESRISSLPLVHRGKVRDIYAVGDDKLLIVTTDRLSAFDVVMPTPIPGKGEVLTKVSAFWFDRLKAIVPSQALDIAPESVVAESERDQVAGRAIVVRKLKALPVEAIVRGYLVGSGWKEYQASQSVCGIALPAGLAQADRLPEPIFTPSTKAALGAHDENISFEQMAKLIGADLAGQVRDVSLALYKSAAEYALTRGIIIADTKFEFGLDEAGGLVWIDEALTPDSSRFWPADQYRPGSNPPSFDKQFVRDWLEASGWNKQAPGPALPAEIVAKTSEKYREAMARLLG
;
A
#
# COMPACT_ATOMS: atom_id res chain seq x y z
N MET A 1 -6.33 -50.58 1.75
CA MET A 1 -6.18 -49.46 2.72
C MET A 1 -7.51 -48.73 2.80
N PRO A 2 -8.04 -48.45 4.00
CA PRO A 2 -9.36 -47.87 4.15
C PRO A 2 -9.34 -46.41 3.68
N THR A 3 -10.28 -46.08 2.79
CA THR A 3 -10.57 -44.72 2.34
C THR A 3 -10.83 -43.82 3.54
N ILE A 4 -9.94 -42.86 3.78
CA ILE A 4 -10.16 -41.77 4.72
C ILE A 4 -11.37 -40.98 4.22
N ARG A 5 -12.54 -41.18 4.84
CA ARG A 5 -13.70 -40.32 4.65
C ARG A 5 -13.28 -38.90 5.01
N ARG A 6 -13.28 -37.98 4.04
CA ARG A 6 -13.23 -36.55 4.32
C ARG A 6 -14.43 -36.22 5.21
N PRO A 7 -14.26 -35.55 6.36
CA PRO A 7 -15.39 -35.17 7.18
C PRO A 7 -16.30 -34.27 6.35
N SER A 8 -17.57 -34.69 6.22
CA SER A 8 -18.63 -33.84 5.69
C SER A 8 -18.81 -32.66 6.65
N PHE A 9 -18.32 -31.50 6.25
CA PHE A 9 -18.53 -30.28 7.02
C PHE A 9 -20.03 -29.92 6.98
N PRO A 10 -20.70 -29.76 8.13
CA PRO A 10 -22.13 -29.48 8.17
C PRO A 10 -22.44 -28.14 7.48
N GLY A 11 -23.48 -28.11 6.65
CA GLY A 11 -23.88 -26.97 5.80
C GLY A 11 -24.28 -25.67 6.50
N ASN A 12 -24.09 -25.56 7.83
CA ASN A 12 -24.47 -24.39 8.65
C ASN A 12 -23.26 -23.55 9.10
N ILE A 13 -22.02 -23.96 8.81
CA ILE A 13 -20.80 -23.27 9.27
C ILE A 13 -20.72 -21.79 8.85
N PRO A 14 -21.07 -21.35 7.62
CA PRO A 14 -20.98 -19.94 7.26
C PRO A 14 -22.02 -19.08 8.00
N TRP A 15 -23.22 -19.61 8.25
CA TRP A 15 -24.25 -18.93 9.04
C TRP A 15 -23.90 -18.89 10.53
N LEU A 16 -23.32 -19.96 11.06
CA LEU A 16 -22.78 -19.99 12.42
C LEU A 16 -21.63 -19.00 12.57
N ALA A 17 -20.69 -18.96 11.64
CA ALA A 17 -19.58 -18.01 11.64
C ALA A 17 -20.06 -16.56 11.56
N PHE A 18 -21.06 -16.29 10.72
CA PHE A 18 -21.70 -14.98 10.64
C PHE A 18 -22.42 -14.60 11.94
N ALA A 19 -23.16 -15.53 12.54
CA ALA A 19 -23.82 -15.33 13.83
C ALA A 19 -22.82 -15.09 14.97
N VAL A 20 -21.70 -15.82 14.99
CA VAL A 20 -20.60 -15.58 15.94
C VAL A 20 -19.98 -14.21 15.73
N LEU A 21 -19.76 -13.79 14.48
CA LEU A 21 -19.21 -12.47 14.17
C LEU A 21 -20.15 -11.34 14.62
N LEU A 22 -21.46 -11.48 14.37
CA LEU A 22 -22.47 -10.53 14.87
C LEU A 22 -22.53 -10.51 16.40
N ALA A 23 -22.50 -11.68 17.05
CA ALA A 23 -22.50 -11.78 18.51
C ALA A 23 -21.25 -11.16 19.13
N MET A 24 -20.07 -11.40 18.54
CA MET A 24 -18.82 -10.75 18.94
C MET A 24 -18.87 -9.23 18.75
N GLY A 25 -19.39 -8.76 17.61
CA GLY A 25 -19.58 -7.33 17.35
C GLY A 25 -20.52 -6.68 18.37
N GLY A 26 -21.65 -7.33 18.67
CA GLY A 26 -22.58 -6.90 19.71
C GLY A 26 -21.95 -6.88 21.10
N LEU A 27 -21.14 -7.89 21.45
CA LEU A 27 -20.42 -7.94 22.72
C LEU A 27 -19.40 -6.81 22.85
N VAL A 28 -18.63 -6.52 21.79
CA VAL A 28 -17.67 -5.39 21.77
C VAL A 28 -18.40 -4.06 21.95
N TYR A 29 -19.55 -3.88 21.29
CA TYR A 29 -20.38 -2.69 21.47
C TYR A 29 -20.86 -2.52 22.92
N LEU A 30 -21.37 -3.60 23.53
CA LEU A 30 -21.86 -3.58 24.92
C LEU A 30 -20.74 -3.36 25.93
N LEU A 31 -19.54 -3.87 25.65
CA LEU A 31 -18.38 -3.77 26.54
C LEU A 31 -17.47 -2.56 26.24
N GLY A 32 -17.79 -1.72 25.26
CA GLY A 32 -16.96 -0.58 24.82
C GLY A 32 -16.42 0.29 25.96
N PRO A 33 -17.25 0.77 26.91
CA PRO A 33 -16.79 1.57 28.04
C PRO A 33 -15.80 0.84 28.95
N ILE A 34 -15.97 -0.48 29.13
CA ILE A 34 -15.08 -1.32 29.94
C ILE A 34 -13.77 -1.59 29.20
N LEU A 35 -13.82 -1.78 27.87
CA LEU A 35 -12.64 -2.07 27.03
C LEU A 35 -11.75 -0.84 26.81
N THR A 36 -12.30 0.36 26.90
CA THR A 36 -11.59 1.62 26.66
C THR A 36 -10.29 1.77 27.47
N PRO A 37 -10.28 1.62 28.82
CA PRO A 37 -9.03 1.68 29.60
C PRO A 37 -8.05 0.54 29.28
N PHE A 38 -8.55 -0.63 28.84
CA PHE A 38 -7.68 -1.73 28.42
C PHE A 38 -6.99 -1.42 27.09
N LEU A 39 -7.72 -0.85 26.12
CA LEU A 39 -7.17 -0.40 24.84
C LEU A 39 -6.14 0.71 25.03
N ALA A 40 -6.41 1.68 25.91
CA ALA A 40 -5.46 2.73 26.26
C ALA A 40 -4.19 2.14 26.94
N GLY A 41 -4.36 1.24 27.90
CA GLY A 41 -3.25 0.54 28.55
C GLY A 41 -2.42 -0.29 27.56
N ALA A 42 -3.08 -0.96 26.61
CA ALA A 42 -2.42 -1.74 25.55
C ALA A 42 -1.64 -0.86 24.57
N LEU A 43 -2.21 0.28 24.17
CA LEU A 43 -1.52 1.24 23.32
C LEU A 43 -0.26 1.78 24.01
N LEU A 44 -0.39 2.21 25.27
CA LEU A 44 0.75 2.74 26.03
C LEU A 44 1.80 1.65 26.27
N ALA A 45 1.38 0.43 26.61
CA ALA A 45 2.28 -0.71 26.71
C ALA A 45 3.05 -0.93 25.40
N TYR A 46 2.37 -0.88 24.25
CA TYR A 46 3.00 -1.03 22.95
C TYR A 46 4.02 0.07 22.66
N ILE A 47 3.70 1.33 22.98
CA ILE A 47 4.61 2.48 22.80
C ILE A 47 5.85 2.36 23.71
N PHE A 48 5.67 1.88 24.94
CA PHE A 48 6.72 1.85 25.96
C PHE A 48 7.51 0.54 26.02
N ASP A 49 7.04 -0.55 25.40
CA ASP A 49 7.72 -1.84 25.34
C ASP A 49 9.19 -1.74 24.88
N PRO A 50 9.55 -0.95 23.84
CA PRO A 50 10.95 -0.76 23.45
C PRO A 50 11.83 -0.17 24.56
N LEU A 51 11.28 0.65 25.46
CA LEU A 51 12.03 1.19 26.61
C LEU A 51 12.28 0.11 27.67
N VAL A 52 11.28 -0.73 27.95
CA VAL A 52 11.42 -1.86 28.88
C VAL A 52 12.47 -2.85 28.35
N LYS A 53 12.41 -3.21 27.07
CA LYS A 53 13.40 -4.08 26.43
C LYS A 53 14.82 -3.51 26.50
N ARG A 54 15.00 -2.19 26.31
CA ARG A 54 16.31 -1.54 26.49
C ARG A 54 16.83 -1.64 27.93
N LEU A 55 15.97 -1.52 28.93
CA LEU A 55 16.35 -1.72 30.34
C LEU A 55 16.69 -3.18 30.63
N GLU A 56 15.96 -4.13 30.04
CA GLU A 56 16.23 -5.56 30.14
C GLU A 56 17.60 -5.93 29.55
N THR A 57 17.94 -5.39 28.38
CA THR A 57 19.28 -5.57 27.78
C THR A 57 20.42 -4.99 28.62
N ARG A 58 20.11 -4.10 29.57
CA ARG A 58 21.06 -3.54 30.55
C ARG A 58 21.13 -4.32 31.86
N GLY A 59 20.47 -5.48 31.93
CA GLY A 59 20.53 -6.41 33.08
C GLY A 59 19.44 -6.21 34.14
N LEU A 60 18.45 -5.33 33.92
CA LEU A 60 17.30 -5.19 34.82
C LEU A 60 16.28 -6.30 34.54
N SER A 61 15.61 -6.80 35.59
CA SER A 61 14.48 -7.72 35.40
C SER A 61 13.33 -7.01 34.69
N ARG A 62 12.59 -7.74 33.86
CA ARG A 62 11.44 -7.18 33.11
C ARG A 62 10.45 -6.46 34.01
N THR A 63 10.14 -7.01 35.19
CA THR A 63 9.27 -6.37 36.18
C THR A 63 9.82 -5.03 36.65
N ALA A 64 11.12 -4.96 36.99
CA ALA A 64 11.75 -3.71 37.41
C ALA A 64 11.77 -2.69 36.27
N GLY A 65 12.11 -3.13 35.05
CA GLY A 65 12.05 -2.29 33.84
C GLY A 65 10.66 -1.71 33.61
N THR A 66 9.60 -2.52 33.72
CA THR A 66 8.21 -2.08 33.61
C THR A 66 7.86 -1.04 34.68
N VAL A 67 8.14 -1.28 35.95
CA VAL A 67 7.84 -0.32 37.03
C VAL A 67 8.55 1.02 36.78
N ILE A 68 9.83 0.98 36.44
CA ILE A 68 10.62 2.19 36.16
C ILE A 68 9.98 2.99 35.01
N VAL A 69 9.64 2.34 33.90
CA VAL A 69 9.06 3.01 32.74
C VAL A 69 7.69 3.61 33.06
N ILE A 70 6.83 2.89 33.79
CA ILE A 70 5.51 3.41 34.19
C ILE A 70 5.64 4.60 35.12
N VAL A 71 6.53 4.54 36.12
CA VAL A 71 6.76 5.66 37.05
C VAL A 71 7.32 6.87 36.30
N LEU A 72 8.31 6.69 35.43
CA LEU A 72 8.89 7.78 34.65
C LEU A 72 7.87 8.40 33.68
N ALA A 73 7.06 7.58 33.01
CA ALA A 73 6.00 8.06 32.14
C ALA A 73 4.92 8.83 32.92
N GLY A 74 4.55 8.33 34.10
CA GLY A 74 3.61 9.00 35.00
C GLY A 74 4.15 10.34 35.51
N LEU A 75 5.42 10.40 35.91
CA LEU A 75 6.09 11.64 36.33
C LEU A 75 6.21 12.64 35.18
N ALA A 76 6.56 12.18 33.98
CA ALA A 76 6.63 13.02 32.79
C ALA A 76 5.26 13.60 32.41
N LEU A 77 4.21 12.77 32.45
CA LEU A 77 2.83 13.22 32.23
C LEU A 77 2.38 14.20 33.31
N PHE A 78 2.69 13.92 34.58
CA PHE A 78 2.37 14.82 35.69
C PHE A 78 3.07 16.16 35.56
N ALA A 79 4.37 16.18 35.24
CA ALA A 79 5.13 17.40 34.98
C ALA A 79 4.56 18.17 33.77
N LEU A 80 4.22 17.47 32.69
CA LEU A 80 3.58 18.07 31.52
C LEU A 80 2.25 18.72 31.89
N LEU A 81 1.39 18.04 32.66
CA LEU A 81 0.11 18.59 33.11
C LEU A 81 0.29 19.76 34.07
N LEU A 82 1.27 19.70 34.98
CA LEU A 82 1.57 20.82 35.88
C LEU A 82 2.00 22.09 35.15
N VAL A 83 2.68 21.97 34.01
CA VAL A 83 3.07 23.12 33.19
C VAL A 83 1.93 23.52 32.25
N ALA A 84 1.30 22.56 31.58
CA ALA A 84 0.27 22.81 30.59
C ALA A 84 -1.00 23.41 31.22
N LEU A 85 -1.49 22.87 32.34
CA LEU A 85 -2.78 23.27 32.90
C LEU A 85 -2.82 24.76 33.29
N PRO A 86 -1.82 25.30 34.03
CA PRO A 86 -1.79 26.73 34.35
C PRO A 86 -1.57 27.61 33.11
N LEU A 87 -0.75 27.17 32.16
CA LEU A 87 -0.56 27.87 30.88
C LEU A 87 -1.89 27.97 30.13
N PHE A 88 -2.60 26.86 29.94
CA PHE A 88 -3.89 26.86 29.25
C PHE A 88 -4.95 27.65 30.01
N GLN A 89 -5.03 27.55 31.34
CA GLN A 89 -6.00 28.31 32.13
C GLN A 89 -5.78 29.82 32.00
N GLY A 90 -4.55 30.30 32.21
CA GLY A 90 -4.24 31.72 32.13
C GLY A 90 -4.44 32.27 30.73
N GLN A 91 -4.00 31.53 29.71
CA GLN A 91 -4.06 31.96 28.32
C GLN A 91 -5.49 31.87 27.75
N PHE A 92 -6.26 30.84 28.10
CA PHE A 92 -7.64 30.70 27.67
C PHE A 92 -8.53 31.80 28.27
N ALA A 93 -8.35 32.14 29.55
CA ALA A 93 -9.08 33.23 30.18
C ALA A 93 -8.79 34.58 29.50
N GLN A 94 -7.51 34.85 29.19
CA GLN A 94 -7.11 36.06 28.46
C GLN A 94 -7.67 36.07 27.04
N LEU A 95 -7.64 34.93 26.33
CA LEU A 95 -8.19 34.81 24.99
C LEU A 95 -9.70 35.05 24.99
N ALA A 96 -10.44 34.39 25.88
CA ALA A 96 -11.89 34.51 26.00
C ALA A 96 -12.34 35.96 26.27
N GLN A 97 -11.58 36.71 27.07
CA GLN A 97 -11.84 38.13 27.30
C GLN A 97 -11.61 39.01 26.06
N ARG A 98 -10.73 38.60 25.14
CA ARG A 98 -10.44 39.33 23.89
C ARG A 98 -11.33 38.90 22.72
N VAL A 99 -12.00 37.75 22.75
CA VAL A 99 -12.90 37.29 21.68
C VAL A 99 -13.99 38.33 21.32
N PRO A 100 -14.67 38.99 22.27
CA PRO A 100 -15.65 40.04 21.93
C PRO A 100 -15.05 41.19 21.13
N ALA A 101 -13.81 41.59 21.44
CA ALA A 101 -13.10 42.63 20.68
C ALA A 101 -12.70 42.15 19.29
N ALA A 102 -12.38 40.86 19.10
CA ALA A 102 -12.11 40.28 17.79
C ALA A 102 -13.36 40.32 16.89
N LEU A 103 -14.53 40.00 17.47
CA LEU A 103 -15.81 40.09 16.76
C LEU A 103 -16.13 41.52 16.34
N ASP A 104 -15.86 42.50 17.21
CA ASP A 104 -16.02 43.93 16.89
C ASP A 104 -15.10 44.36 15.75
N MET A 105 -13.83 43.94 15.74
CA MET A 105 -12.92 44.22 14.62
C MET A 105 -13.37 43.55 13.32
N LEU A 106 -13.93 42.34 13.41
CA LEU A 106 -14.44 41.63 12.25
C LEU A 106 -15.63 42.39 11.63
N GLN A 107 -16.52 42.93 12.46
CA GLN A 107 -17.65 43.73 12.01
C GLN A 107 -17.25 45.11 11.49
N THR A 108 -16.31 45.79 12.14
CA THR A 108 -15.96 47.20 11.85
C THR A 108 -14.85 47.35 10.81
N ARG A 109 -14.00 46.35 10.63
CA ARG A 109 -12.83 46.41 9.74
C ARG A 109 -12.90 45.40 8.61
N PHE A 110 -13.23 44.15 8.90
CA PHE A 110 -13.21 43.08 7.90
C PHE A 110 -14.43 43.12 6.98
N LEU A 111 -15.65 43.18 7.52
CA LEU A 111 -16.88 43.25 6.72
C LEU A 111 -16.89 44.42 5.73
N PRO A 112 -16.54 45.67 6.14
CA PRO A 112 -16.51 46.80 5.22
C PRO A 112 -15.42 46.66 4.16
N TRP A 113 -14.24 46.16 4.52
CA TRP A 113 -13.18 45.88 3.55
C TRP A 113 -13.59 44.81 2.53
N LEU A 114 -14.24 43.74 2.98
CA LEU A 114 -14.77 42.67 2.13
C LEU A 114 -15.82 43.22 1.15
N GLN A 115 -16.70 44.07 1.65
CA GLN A 115 -17.72 44.72 0.84
C GLN A 115 -17.12 45.69 -0.18
N GLN A 116 -16.09 46.46 0.18
CA GLN A 116 -15.42 47.39 -0.73
C GLN A 116 -14.54 46.69 -1.77
N THR A 117 -13.93 45.56 -1.42
CA THR A 117 -12.95 44.87 -2.29
C THR A 117 -13.60 43.80 -3.17
N LEU A 118 -14.56 43.04 -2.63
CA LEU A 118 -15.20 41.91 -3.32
C LEU A 118 -16.69 42.13 -3.61
N GLY A 119 -17.30 43.21 -3.12
CA GLY A 119 -18.71 43.54 -3.38
C GLY A 119 -19.73 42.65 -2.66
N ILE A 120 -19.28 41.71 -1.81
CA ILE A 120 -20.14 40.75 -1.10
C ILE A 120 -20.70 41.41 0.18
N ARG A 121 -22.03 41.51 0.29
CA ARG A 121 -22.70 41.97 1.53
C ARG A 121 -23.04 40.77 2.41
N ILE A 122 -22.46 40.73 3.60
CA ILE A 122 -22.74 39.72 4.62
C ILE A 122 -23.17 40.49 5.87
N GLU A 123 -24.39 40.26 6.36
CA GLU A 123 -24.88 40.81 7.63
C GLU A 123 -25.08 39.66 8.64
N PRO A 124 -24.01 39.20 9.31
CA PRO A 124 -24.11 38.18 10.33
C PRO A 124 -24.63 38.77 11.65
N ASN A 125 -25.52 38.05 12.34
CA ASN A 125 -25.96 38.41 13.69
C ASN A 125 -24.88 38.08 14.72
N LEU A 126 -23.85 38.93 14.79
CA LEU A 126 -22.69 38.76 15.68
C LEU A 126 -23.00 39.11 17.14
N ASP A 127 -24.08 39.86 17.40
CA ASP A 127 -24.47 40.27 18.75
C ASP A 127 -24.94 39.08 19.60
N ALA A 128 -25.73 38.17 19.02
CA ALA A 128 -26.15 36.94 19.68
C ALA A 128 -24.95 36.04 20.04
N LEU A 129 -23.98 35.92 19.12
CA LEU A 129 -22.75 35.16 19.32
C LEU A 129 -21.86 35.81 20.40
N LYS A 130 -21.72 37.13 20.38
CA LYS A 130 -20.97 37.91 21.38
C LYS A 130 -21.57 37.74 22.77
N THR A 131 -22.89 37.80 22.88
CA THR A 131 -23.61 37.64 24.15
C THR A 131 -23.41 36.23 24.71
N TRP A 132 -23.62 35.20 23.88
CA TRP A 132 -23.40 33.80 24.26
C TRP A 132 -21.95 33.53 24.69
N LEU A 133 -20.96 34.03 23.95
CA LEU A 133 -19.54 33.87 24.29
C LEU A 133 -19.16 34.58 25.59
N THR A 134 -19.68 35.79 25.82
CA THR A 134 -19.36 36.59 27.02
C THR A 134 -19.95 35.96 28.27
N GLU A 135 -21.17 35.42 28.16
CA GLU A 135 -21.84 34.70 29.24
C GLU A 135 -21.10 33.40 29.59
N GLN A 136 -20.62 32.69 28.56
CA GLN A 136 -19.88 31.45 28.76
C GLN A 136 -18.45 31.65 29.24
N ALA A 137 -17.78 32.73 28.85
CA ALA A 137 -16.49 33.13 29.40
C ALA A 137 -16.58 33.45 30.91
N LYS A 138 -17.68 34.08 31.36
CA LYS A 138 -17.92 34.37 32.78
C LYS A 138 -18.25 33.13 33.61
N GLN A 139 -18.96 32.15 33.04
CA GLN A 139 -19.20 30.88 33.72
C GLN A 139 -17.96 29.98 33.78
N ASN A 140 -17.12 29.96 32.73
CA ASN A 140 -16.05 28.95 32.59
C ASN A 140 -14.74 29.18 33.34
N SER A 141 -14.51 30.33 33.98
CA SER A 141 -13.25 30.53 34.74
C SER A 141 -13.17 29.71 36.03
N ALA A 142 -14.30 29.17 36.53
CA ALA A 142 -14.35 28.33 37.73
C ALA A 142 -15.45 27.24 37.73
N SER A 143 -16.24 27.08 36.65
CA SER A 143 -17.39 26.15 36.60
C SER A 143 -17.03 24.66 36.66
N TRP A 144 -15.78 24.27 36.41
CA TRP A 144 -15.33 22.87 36.52
C TRP A 144 -15.23 22.41 37.99
N LEU A 145 -15.05 23.33 38.95
CA LEU A 145 -14.96 23.01 40.38
C LEU A 145 -16.28 22.45 40.95
N PRO A 146 -17.44 23.09 40.73
CA PRO A 146 -18.73 22.56 41.18
C PRO A 146 -19.19 21.29 40.43
N SER A 147 -18.79 21.11 39.16
CA SER A 147 -19.07 19.87 38.39
C SER A 147 -18.34 18.66 38.95
N LEU A 148 -17.18 18.86 39.58
CA LEU A 148 -16.49 17.82 40.33
C LEU A 148 -17.25 17.43 41.62
N GLN A 149 -17.96 18.37 42.26
CA GLN A 149 -18.73 18.07 43.46
C GLN A 149 -20.06 17.34 43.16
N THR A 150 -20.71 17.62 42.02
CA THR A 150 -21.99 16.97 41.63
C THR A 150 -21.80 15.72 40.77
N GLY A 151 -20.64 15.54 40.15
CA GLY A 151 -20.28 14.39 39.33
C GLY A 151 -19.52 13.29 40.07
N ALA A 152 -19.85 12.98 41.33
CA ALA A 152 -19.14 11.95 42.11
C ALA A 152 -19.03 10.61 41.37
N LEU A 153 -20.07 10.19 40.63
CA LEU A 153 -20.05 9.00 39.77
C LEU A 153 -19.16 9.14 38.52
N ALA A 154 -19.10 10.33 37.91
CA ALA A 154 -18.24 10.60 36.76
C ALA A 154 -16.76 10.64 37.17
N ILE A 155 -16.45 11.20 38.34
CA ILE A 155 -15.13 11.16 38.95
C ILE A 155 -14.72 9.72 39.23
N VAL A 156 -15.61 8.89 39.77
CA VAL A 156 -15.32 7.47 39.98
C VAL A 156 -14.95 6.77 38.67
N GLY A 157 -15.66 7.05 37.57
CA GLY A 157 -15.31 6.51 36.25
C GLY A 157 -13.95 6.98 35.72
N VAL A 158 -13.64 8.28 35.85
CA VAL A 158 -12.34 8.83 35.45
C VAL A 158 -11.20 8.29 36.31
N LEU A 159 -11.38 8.23 37.63
CA LEU A 159 -10.40 7.68 38.57
C LEU A 159 -10.19 6.17 38.34
N ALA A 160 -11.26 5.43 38.08
CA ALA A 160 -11.18 4.02 37.74
C ALA A 160 -10.37 3.83 36.45
N ASN A 161 -10.62 4.62 35.41
CA ASN A 161 -9.83 4.57 34.18
C ASN A 161 -8.37 4.99 34.42
N LEU A 162 -8.13 6.06 35.18
CA LEU A 162 -6.80 6.56 35.51
C LEU A 162 -5.97 5.54 36.30
N LEU A 163 -6.62 4.75 37.15
CA LEU A 163 -5.98 3.66 37.91
C LEU A 163 -5.80 2.40 37.05
N LEU A 164 -6.80 2.05 36.24
CA LEU A 164 -6.82 0.83 35.46
C LEU A 164 -5.82 0.87 34.29
N ILE A 165 -5.63 2.02 33.65
CA ILE A 165 -4.68 2.16 32.53
C ILE A 165 -3.24 1.76 32.93
N PRO A 166 -2.64 2.30 34.00
CA PRO A 166 -1.32 1.87 34.47
C PRO A 166 -1.27 0.40 34.90
N VAL A 167 -2.34 -0.12 35.52
CA VAL A 167 -2.41 -1.52 35.94
C VAL A 167 -2.41 -2.46 34.72
N VAL A 168 -3.26 -2.18 33.73
CA VAL A 168 -3.30 -2.94 32.47
C VAL A 168 -1.97 -2.82 31.75
N MET A 169 -1.42 -1.61 31.65
CA MET A 169 -0.11 -1.36 31.04
C MET A 169 0.99 -2.17 31.74
N PHE A 170 0.99 -2.28 33.07
CA PHE A 170 1.95 -3.08 33.83
C PHE A 170 1.89 -4.55 33.43
N TYR A 171 0.70 -5.16 33.47
CA TYR A 171 0.55 -6.58 33.12
C TYR A 171 0.86 -6.85 31.65
N LEU A 172 0.45 -5.96 30.74
CA LEU A 172 0.77 -6.10 29.33
C LEU A 172 2.27 -5.98 29.09
N LEU A 173 2.95 -4.95 29.60
CA LEU A 173 4.40 -4.82 29.45
C LEU A 173 5.17 -6.01 30.04
N LYS A 174 4.75 -6.50 31.21
CA LYS A 174 5.41 -7.62 31.89
C LYS A 174 5.18 -8.95 31.17
N ASP A 175 3.94 -9.27 30.80
CA ASP A 175 3.54 -10.63 30.40
C ASP A 175 3.18 -10.76 28.90
N TRP A 176 3.41 -9.71 28.08
CA TRP A 176 3.06 -9.66 26.65
C TRP A 176 3.49 -10.93 25.88
N ASP A 177 4.77 -11.27 25.92
CA ASP A 177 5.33 -12.36 25.11
C ASP A 177 4.72 -13.72 25.49
N VAL A 178 4.44 -13.91 26.79
CA VAL A 178 3.78 -15.12 27.32
C VAL A 178 2.32 -15.17 26.90
N MET A 179 1.61 -14.04 26.97
CA MET A 179 0.21 -13.95 26.57
C MET A 179 0.04 -14.24 25.08
N VAL A 180 0.88 -13.62 24.23
CA VAL A 180 0.87 -13.85 22.78
C VAL A 180 1.19 -15.31 22.46
N ALA A 181 2.17 -15.94 23.12
CA ALA A 181 2.48 -17.35 22.90
C ALA A 181 1.32 -18.28 23.27
N ARG A 182 0.59 -18.00 24.37
CA ARG A 182 -0.60 -18.77 24.76
C ARG A 182 -1.75 -18.61 23.78
N VAL A 183 -2.00 -17.38 23.32
CA VAL A 183 -3.04 -17.12 22.31
C VAL A 183 -2.68 -17.80 20.99
N ALA A 184 -1.41 -17.73 20.57
CA ALA A 184 -0.93 -18.41 19.38
C ALA A 184 -1.10 -19.94 19.45
N ALA A 185 -1.00 -20.54 20.65
CA ALA A 185 -1.23 -21.97 20.86
C ALA A 185 -2.70 -22.40 20.69
N LEU A 186 -3.66 -21.47 20.77
CA LEU A 186 -5.08 -21.75 20.51
C LEU A 186 -5.40 -21.83 19.01
N ALA A 187 -4.50 -21.34 18.14
CA ALA A 187 -4.72 -21.37 16.71
C ALA A 187 -4.62 -22.81 16.16
N PRO A 188 -5.61 -23.28 15.36
CA PRO A 188 -5.52 -24.57 14.70
C PRO A 188 -4.24 -24.67 13.85
N ARG A 189 -3.55 -25.83 13.92
CA ARG A 189 -2.27 -26.04 13.20
C ARG A 189 -2.30 -25.65 11.71
N PRO A 190 -3.37 -25.91 10.94
CA PRO A 190 -3.44 -25.49 9.54
C PRO A 190 -3.43 -23.97 9.33
N TRP A 191 -3.83 -23.20 10.34
CA TRP A 191 -3.99 -21.74 10.26
C TRP A 191 -2.81 -20.97 10.87
N LEU A 192 -1.85 -21.66 11.50
CA LEU A 192 -0.68 -21.04 12.13
C LEU A 192 0.09 -20.11 11.17
N GLY A 193 0.23 -20.53 9.90
CA GLY A 193 0.86 -19.72 8.87
C GLY A 193 0.09 -18.42 8.57
N ALA A 194 -1.25 -18.49 8.50
CA ALA A 194 -2.09 -17.31 8.28
C ALA A 194 -2.08 -16.39 9.50
N VAL A 195 -2.24 -16.94 10.71
CA VAL A 195 -2.22 -16.19 11.96
C VAL A 195 -0.88 -15.47 12.12
N THR A 196 0.25 -16.14 11.89
CA THR A 196 1.57 -15.52 12.03
C THR A 196 1.80 -14.41 11.00
N ARG A 197 1.34 -14.58 9.75
CA ARG A 197 1.39 -13.51 8.75
C ARG A 197 0.56 -12.30 9.15
N VAL A 198 -0.68 -12.52 9.58
CA VAL A 198 -1.58 -11.45 10.04
C VAL A 198 -0.99 -10.73 11.24
N THR A 199 -0.51 -11.44 12.26
CA THR A 199 0.08 -10.83 13.46
C THR A 199 1.32 -10.01 13.13
N ARG A 200 2.22 -10.49 12.26
CA ARG A 200 3.40 -9.72 11.82
C ARG A 200 3.02 -8.49 11.02
N ALA A 201 2.02 -8.60 10.14
CA ALA A 201 1.52 -7.47 9.37
C ALA A 201 0.87 -6.42 10.28
N MET A 202 0.07 -6.84 11.25
CA MET A 202 -0.54 -5.95 12.26
C MET A 202 0.52 -5.24 13.10
N ASP A 203 1.53 -5.97 13.58
CA ASP A 203 2.63 -5.39 14.37
C ASP A 203 3.43 -4.37 13.56
N ALA A 204 3.76 -4.68 12.30
CA ALA A 204 4.45 -3.74 11.42
C ALA A 204 3.63 -2.45 11.20
N VAL A 205 2.32 -2.57 10.92
CA VAL A 205 1.45 -1.42 10.67
C VAL A 205 1.30 -0.55 11.92
N VAL A 206 1.04 -1.14 13.08
CA VAL A 206 0.90 -0.38 14.33
C VAL A 206 2.22 0.26 14.75
N GLY A 207 3.32 -0.49 14.65
CA GLY A 207 4.67 -0.03 15.00
C GLY A 207 5.15 1.13 14.14
N GLU A 208 5.01 1.02 12.82
CA GLU A 208 5.39 2.08 11.88
C GLU A 208 4.50 3.32 12.06
N PHE A 209 3.17 3.14 12.15
CA PHE A 209 2.24 4.24 12.33
C PHE A 209 2.49 5.02 13.62
N LEU A 210 2.58 4.34 14.77
CA LEU A 210 2.74 5.03 16.06
C LEU A 210 4.08 5.78 16.16
N ARG A 211 5.18 5.17 15.68
CA ARG A 211 6.50 5.82 15.70
C ARG A 211 6.56 7.00 14.74
N GLY A 212 5.99 6.83 13.55
CA GLY A 212 5.85 7.91 12.58
C GLY A 212 5.03 9.06 13.14
N GLN A 213 3.85 8.77 13.70
CA GLN A 213 2.94 9.80 14.19
C GLN A 213 3.49 10.56 15.40
N LEU A 214 4.16 9.89 16.35
CA LEU A 214 4.84 10.57 17.45
C LEU A 214 5.94 11.51 16.94
N SER A 215 6.65 11.11 15.89
CA SER A 215 7.68 11.95 15.26
C SER A 215 7.07 13.15 14.53
N VAL A 216 5.93 12.96 13.84
CA VAL A 216 5.14 14.05 13.22
C VAL A 216 4.70 15.05 14.27
N MET A 217 4.09 14.59 15.38
CA MET A 217 3.61 15.46 16.45
C MET A 217 4.73 16.31 17.03
N ALA A 218 5.91 15.71 17.28
CA ALA A 218 7.07 16.43 17.79
C ALA A 218 7.60 17.46 16.75
N ALA A 219 7.72 17.07 15.49
CA ALA A 219 8.18 17.94 14.41
C ALA A 219 7.25 19.14 14.20
N LEU A 220 5.93 18.91 14.16
CA LEU A 220 4.93 19.97 14.00
C LEU A 220 4.84 20.87 15.23
N SER A 221 4.91 20.30 16.44
CA SER A 221 4.94 21.09 17.67
C SER A 221 6.11 22.07 17.67
N LEU A 222 7.30 21.59 17.27
CA LEU A 222 8.49 22.42 17.14
C LEU A 222 8.37 23.46 16.03
N TYR A 223 7.92 23.04 14.84
CA TYR A 223 7.73 23.92 13.68
C TYR A 223 6.78 25.07 14.01
N TYR A 224 5.57 24.79 14.50
CA TYR A 224 4.58 25.83 14.78
C TYR A 224 5.00 26.72 15.96
N ALA A 225 5.59 26.15 17.01
CA ALA A 225 6.06 26.95 18.14
C ALA A 225 7.15 27.95 17.71
N VAL A 226 8.11 27.51 16.90
CA VAL A 226 9.19 28.38 16.41
C VAL A 226 8.70 29.36 15.36
N ALA A 227 7.94 28.91 14.36
CA ALA A 227 7.48 29.76 13.26
C ALA A 227 6.55 30.87 13.74
N LEU A 228 5.60 30.56 14.64
CA LEU A 228 4.71 31.58 15.22
C LEU A 228 5.48 32.53 16.15
N TRP A 229 6.49 32.04 16.86
CA TRP A 229 7.34 32.88 17.71
C TRP A 229 8.16 33.86 16.87
N VAL A 230 8.72 33.39 15.75
CA VAL A 230 9.44 34.25 14.77
C VAL A 230 8.50 35.28 14.14
N ALA A 231 7.24 34.93 13.90
CA ALA A 231 6.22 35.90 13.47
C ALA A 231 5.81 36.90 14.57
N GLY A 232 6.31 36.73 15.79
CA GLY A 232 6.05 37.61 16.92
C GLY A 232 4.75 37.33 17.66
N LEU A 233 4.10 36.17 17.47
CA LEU A 233 2.84 35.84 18.14
C LEU A 233 3.06 35.52 19.63
N ASP A 234 2.36 36.21 20.54
CA ASP A 234 2.58 36.09 22.00
C ASP A 234 2.31 34.68 22.53
N TYR A 235 1.30 33.99 21.95
CA TYR A 235 0.88 32.65 22.35
C TYR A 235 1.46 31.56 21.42
N ALA A 236 2.62 31.80 20.80
CA ALA A 236 3.24 30.88 19.85
C ALA A 236 3.50 29.46 20.41
N LEU A 237 4.16 29.37 21.57
CA LEU A 237 4.50 28.08 22.20
C LEU A 237 3.27 27.20 22.54
N PRO A 238 2.27 27.69 23.30
CA PRO A 238 1.10 26.88 23.66
C PRO A 238 0.27 26.49 22.43
N ILE A 239 0.08 27.41 21.46
CA ILE A 239 -0.64 27.13 20.22
C ILE A 239 0.14 26.13 19.37
N GLY A 240 1.46 26.27 19.26
CA GLY A 240 2.31 25.37 18.49
C GLY A 240 2.30 23.95 19.04
N ILE A 241 2.50 23.78 20.35
CA ILE A 241 2.41 22.46 21.01
C ILE A 241 1.01 21.88 20.85
N LEU A 242 -0.05 22.67 21.06
CA LEU A 242 -1.42 22.20 20.89
C LEU A 242 -1.67 21.70 19.45
N THR A 243 -1.27 22.50 18.46
CA THR A 243 -1.42 22.18 17.03
C THR A 243 -0.70 20.89 16.68
N GLY A 244 0.57 20.75 17.11
CA GLY A 244 1.37 19.56 16.85
C GLY A 244 0.86 18.31 17.58
N VAL A 245 0.44 18.41 18.85
CA VAL A 245 -0.12 17.26 19.58
C VAL A 245 -1.47 16.83 18.99
N LEU A 246 -2.34 17.78 18.65
CA LEU A 246 -3.65 17.49 18.06
C LEU A 246 -3.56 17.00 16.61
N SER A 247 -2.41 17.13 15.94
CA SER A 247 -2.17 16.56 14.61
C SER A 247 -2.28 15.03 14.57
N PHE A 248 -2.25 14.37 15.75
CA PHE A 248 -2.58 12.95 15.86
C PHE A 248 -3.96 12.64 15.25
N VAL A 249 -4.94 13.51 15.46
CA VAL A 249 -6.26 13.37 14.86
C VAL A 249 -6.26 14.13 13.53
N PRO A 250 -6.52 13.46 12.39
CA PRO A 250 -6.50 14.10 11.08
C PRO A 250 -7.36 15.37 11.04
N PHE A 251 -6.81 16.44 10.46
CA PHE A 251 -7.42 17.77 10.30
C PHE A 251 -7.71 18.55 11.59
N LEU A 252 -7.82 17.89 12.75
CA LEU A 252 -8.17 18.54 14.01
C LEU A 252 -7.07 19.49 14.48
N GLY A 253 -5.80 19.03 14.46
CA GLY A 253 -4.66 19.83 14.88
C GLY A 253 -4.50 21.10 14.05
N PHE A 254 -4.43 20.96 12.73
CA PHE A 254 -4.36 22.09 11.81
C PHE A 254 -5.55 23.04 11.96
N GLY A 255 -6.78 22.51 11.91
CA GLY A 255 -7.99 23.33 11.93
C GLY A 255 -8.13 24.15 13.22
N LEU A 256 -8.02 23.49 14.37
CA LEU A 256 -8.15 24.17 15.67
C LEU A 256 -6.97 25.11 15.92
N GLY A 257 -5.74 24.67 15.62
CA GLY A 257 -4.54 25.49 15.75
C GLY A 257 -4.61 26.77 14.93
N MET A 258 -4.99 26.64 13.65
CA MET A 258 -5.11 27.78 12.73
C MET A 258 -6.15 28.78 13.20
N VAL A 259 -7.33 28.32 13.61
CA VAL A 259 -8.40 29.19 14.13
C VAL A 259 -7.91 29.98 15.35
N LEU A 260 -7.27 29.30 16.31
CA LEU A 260 -6.74 29.95 17.51
C LEU A 260 -5.62 30.95 17.17
N ALA A 261 -4.69 30.57 16.29
CA ALA A 261 -3.57 31.42 15.89
C ALA A 261 -4.04 32.66 15.13
N LEU A 262 -4.98 32.52 14.20
CA LEU A 262 -5.55 33.64 13.44
C LEU A 262 -6.36 34.57 14.35
N LEU A 263 -7.11 34.03 15.31
CA LEU A 263 -7.85 34.84 16.28
C LEU A 263 -6.90 35.66 17.17
N VAL A 264 -5.82 35.05 17.65
CA VAL A 264 -4.77 35.78 18.38
C VAL A 264 -4.10 36.82 17.49
N ALA A 265 -3.75 36.47 16.25
CA ALA A 265 -3.08 37.38 15.32
C ALA A 265 -3.95 38.61 15.01
N LEU A 266 -5.26 38.43 14.81
CA LEU A 266 -6.21 39.51 14.55
C LEU A 266 -6.28 40.50 15.72
N LEU A 267 -6.14 39.99 16.95
CA LEU A 267 -6.21 40.78 18.16
C LEU A 267 -4.87 41.47 18.51
N GLN A 268 -3.77 40.83 18.15
CA GLN A 268 -2.43 41.27 18.52
C GLN A 268 -1.85 42.25 17.50
N PHE A 269 -2.02 41.98 16.20
CA PHE A 269 -1.42 42.80 15.15
C PHE A 269 -2.36 43.93 14.72
N PRO A 270 -1.86 45.18 14.62
CA PRO A 270 -2.66 46.32 14.19
C PRO A 270 -2.96 46.31 12.69
N ASP A 271 -2.27 45.49 11.90
CA ASP A 271 -2.32 45.46 10.44
C ASP A 271 -2.50 44.02 9.91
N TRP A 272 -3.02 43.92 8.67
CA TRP A 272 -3.31 42.63 8.05
C TRP A 272 -2.05 41.80 7.74
N THR A 273 -0.85 42.39 7.79
CA THR A 273 0.38 41.64 7.46
C THR A 273 0.69 40.58 8.50
N GLY A 274 0.48 40.85 9.79
CA GLY A 274 0.67 39.86 10.85
C GLY A 274 -0.29 38.67 10.72
N VAL A 275 -1.56 38.94 10.39
CA VAL A 275 -2.56 37.89 10.10
C VAL A 275 -2.16 37.09 8.85
N ALA A 276 -1.68 37.76 7.80
CA ALA A 276 -1.21 37.10 6.58
C ALA A 276 0.03 36.23 6.81
N TRP A 277 0.96 36.64 7.66
CA TRP A 277 2.12 35.84 8.06
C TRP A 277 1.69 34.57 8.80
N VAL A 278 0.79 34.68 9.77
CA VAL A 278 0.27 33.52 10.50
C VAL A 278 -0.48 32.57 9.57
N ALA A 279 -1.35 33.09 8.69
CA ALA A 279 -2.02 32.28 7.67
C ALA A 279 -1.01 31.56 6.75
N SER A 280 0.05 32.25 6.34
CA SER A 280 1.11 31.68 5.49
C SER A 280 1.90 30.59 6.20
N ILE A 281 2.20 30.74 7.50
CA ILE A 281 2.87 29.72 8.32
C ILE A 281 2.03 28.46 8.41
N TYR A 282 0.72 28.58 8.61
CA TYR A 282 -0.21 27.45 8.62
C TYR A 282 -0.33 26.79 7.25
N LEU A 283 -0.45 27.57 6.18
CA LEU A 283 -0.49 27.01 4.83
C LEU A 283 0.81 26.27 4.48
N ALA A 284 1.96 26.87 4.76
CA ALA A 284 3.27 26.24 4.57
C ALA A 284 3.43 25.00 5.46
N GLY A 285 2.96 25.07 6.71
CA GLY A 285 2.95 23.95 7.65
C GLY A 285 2.10 22.78 7.15
N GLN A 286 0.91 23.04 6.62
CA GLN A 286 0.03 22.03 6.03
C GLN A 286 0.65 21.36 4.81
N VAL A 287 1.30 22.14 3.93
CA VAL A 287 2.01 21.61 2.75
C VAL A 287 3.20 20.76 3.20
N LEU A 288 3.99 21.26 4.15
CA LEU A 288 5.13 20.54 4.71
C LEU A 288 4.69 19.23 5.38
N GLU A 289 3.61 19.26 6.17
CA GLU A 289 3.00 18.10 6.79
C GLU A 289 2.57 17.08 5.72
N SER A 290 1.78 17.52 4.74
CA SER A 290 1.11 16.63 3.79
C SER A 290 2.07 16.02 2.76
N TYR A 291 3.08 16.76 2.31
CA TYR A 291 3.96 16.33 1.21
C TYR A 291 5.36 15.89 1.66
N VAL A 292 5.81 16.28 2.86
CA VAL A 292 7.19 16.02 3.29
C VAL A 292 7.23 15.21 4.58
N ILE A 293 6.60 15.69 5.65
CA ILE A 293 6.74 15.11 6.98
C ILE A 293 5.97 13.79 7.07
N THR A 294 4.67 13.79 6.80
CA THR A 294 3.83 12.59 6.92
C THR A 294 4.29 11.47 5.97
N PRO A 295 4.56 11.72 4.67
CA PRO A 295 5.04 10.67 3.78
C PRO A 295 6.40 10.09 4.17
N ARG A 296 7.31 10.89 4.75
CA ARG A 296 8.64 10.41 5.17
C ARG A 296 8.65 9.70 6.52
N LEU A 297 7.81 10.15 7.46
CA LEU A 297 7.82 9.65 8.84
C LEU A 297 6.81 8.52 9.08
N VAL A 298 5.62 8.62 8.51
CA VAL A 298 4.53 7.63 8.68
C VAL A 298 4.47 6.66 7.49
N GLY A 299 4.90 7.10 6.30
CA GLY A 299 4.84 6.31 5.07
C GLY A 299 3.42 6.25 4.48
N GLU A 300 3.30 6.16 3.15
CA GLU A 300 2.01 6.08 2.43
C GLU A 300 1.24 4.75 2.66
N ARG A 301 1.63 3.96 3.66
CA ARG A 301 1.32 2.52 3.75
C ARG A 301 -0.05 2.17 4.33
N VAL A 302 -0.78 3.13 4.89
CA VAL A 302 -2.08 2.82 5.50
C VAL A 302 -3.14 2.51 4.43
N GLY A 303 -3.01 3.09 3.23
CA GLY A 303 -3.85 2.74 2.06
C GLY A 303 -5.35 2.91 2.28
N LEU A 304 -5.76 3.68 3.30
CA LEU A 304 -7.15 3.95 3.63
C LEU A 304 -7.63 5.15 2.81
N HIS A 305 -8.75 4.97 2.12
CA HIS A 305 -9.45 6.07 1.47
C HIS A 305 -9.86 7.13 2.52
N PRO A 306 -9.83 8.44 2.24
CA PRO A 306 -10.17 9.48 3.21
C PRO A 306 -11.54 9.28 3.89
N VAL A 307 -12.53 8.81 3.13
CA VAL A 307 -13.87 8.47 3.65
C VAL A 307 -13.81 7.32 4.68
N ALA A 308 -12.96 6.31 4.46
CA ALA A 308 -12.77 5.22 5.41
C ALA A 308 -12.10 5.70 6.70
N VAL A 309 -11.19 6.68 6.61
CA VAL A 309 -10.58 7.33 7.79
C VAL A 309 -11.64 8.11 8.58
N ILE A 310 -12.46 8.92 7.92
CA ILE A 310 -13.55 9.66 8.57
C ILE A 310 -14.54 8.70 9.23
N PHE A 311 -14.94 7.64 8.53
CA PHE A 311 -15.81 6.60 9.09
C PHE A 311 -15.16 5.91 10.29
N ALA A 312 -13.88 5.54 10.20
CA ALA A 312 -13.16 4.93 11.32
C ALA A 312 -13.09 5.84 12.53
N LEU A 313 -12.79 7.14 12.35
CA LEU A 313 -12.76 8.12 13.43
C LEU A 313 -14.12 8.22 14.12
N ALA A 314 -15.21 8.28 13.35
CA ALA A 314 -16.57 8.32 13.89
C ALA A 314 -16.96 7.00 14.59
N ALA A 315 -16.70 5.85 13.96
CA ALA A 315 -17.07 4.53 14.47
C ALA A 315 -16.29 4.16 15.73
N PHE A 316 -14.97 4.26 15.72
CA PHE A 316 -14.16 3.98 16.90
C PHE A 316 -14.32 5.06 17.97
N GLY A 317 -14.55 6.32 17.59
CA GLY A 317 -14.89 7.39 18.52
C GLY A 317 -16.18 7.14 19.29
N GLN A 318 -17.21 6.60 18.62
CA GLN A 318 -18.46 6.20 19.27
C GLN A 318 -18.27 4.98 20.20
N LEU A 319 -17.45 4.00 19.79
CA LEU A 319 -17.25 2.76 20.55
C LEU A 319 -16.38 2.93 21.80
N PHE A 320 -15.28 3.68 21.67
CA PHE A 320 -14.22 3.75 22.68
C PHE A 320 -13.87 5.20 23.08
N GLY A 321 -14.72 6.17 22.73
CA GLY A 321 -14.50 7.58 23.03
C GLY A 321 -13.22 8.14 22.40
N PHE A 322 -12.56 9.04 23.11
CA PHE A 322 -11.32 9.68 22.65
C PHE A 322 -10.19 8.68 22.33
N VAL A 323 -10.07 7.61 23.12
CA VAL A 323 -9.08 6.53 22.87
C VAL A 323 -9.36 5.84 21.54
N GLY A 324 -10.64 5.67 21.19
CA GLY A 324 -11.06 5.14 19.90
C GLY A 324 -10.68 6.02 18.74
N VAL A 325 -10.84 7.35 18.86
CA VAL A 325 -10.38 8.31 17.84
C VAL A 325 -8.86 8.24 17.67
N LEU A 326 -8.12 8.16 18.78
CA LEU A 326 -6.67 7.99 18.79
C LEU A 326 -6.21 6.67 18.14
N LEU A 327 -7.04 5.63 18.19
CA LEU A 327 -6.70 4.34 17.61
C LEU A 327 -7.38 4.09 16.27
N ALA A 328 -8.17 5.03 15.76
CA ALA A 328 -9.05 4.79 14.64
C ALA A 328 -8.29 4.39 13.38
N VAL A 329 -7.23 5.13 13.04
CA VAL A 329 -6.40 4.87 11.85
C VAL A 329 -5.68 3.51 11.94
N PRO A 330 -4.91 3.20 13.01
CA PRO A 330 -4.23 1.91 13.10
C PRO A 330 -5.20 0.73 13.22
N LEU A 331 -6.31 0.87 13.96
CA LEU A 331 -7.34 -0.18 14.06
C LEU A 331 -8.06 -0.40 12.73
N ALA A 332 -8.35 0.65 11.96
CA ALA A 332 -8.93 0.53 10.63
C ALA A 332 -7.96 -0.14 9.65
N ALA A 333 -6.67 0.16 9.75
CA ALA A 333 -5.65 -0.47 8.92
C ALA A 333 -5.52 -1.97 9.25
N ILE A 334 -5.49 -2.32 10.54
CA ILE A 334 -5.54 -3.71 11.01
C ILE A 334 -6.80 -4.42 10.48
N LEU A 335 -7.96 -3.79 10.63
CA LEU A 335 -9.23 -4.36 10.18
C LEU A 335 -9.22 -4.57 8.66
N LEU A 336 -8.68 -3.63 7.89
CA LEU A 336 -8.54 -3.76 6.44
C LEU A 336 -7.62 -4.93 6.05
N VAL A 337 -6.48 -5.10 6.74
CA VAL A 337 -5.57 -6.23 6.52
C VAL A 337 -6.28 -7.55 6.85
N ALA A 338 -6.97 -7.62 7.98
CA ALA A 338 -7.73 -8.81 8.39
C ALA A 338 -8.86 -9.12 7.38
N LEU A 339 -9.61 -8.11 6.93
CA LEU A 339 -10.68 -8.27 5.93
C LEU A 339 -10.14 -8.71 4.57
N ARG A 340 -8.97 -8.22 4.14
CA ARG A 340 -8.32 -8.67 2.90
C ARG A 340 -7.93 -10.15 2.96
N GLU A 341 -7.37 -10.59 4.07
CA GLU A 341 -7.02 -12.01 4.29
C GLU A 341 -8.28 -12.89 4.41
N LEU A 342 -9.29 -12.44 5.15
CA LEU A 342 -10.59 -13.13 5.27
C LEU A 342 -11.29 -13.24 3.92
N ARG A 343 -11.24 -12.20 3.10
CA ARG A 343 -11.76 -12.22 1.73
C ARG A 343 -11.05 -13.27 0.89
N GLY A 344 -9.73 -13.37 0.96
CA GLY A 344 -8.98 -14.42 0.26
C GLY A 344 -9.40 -15.83 0.68
N VAL A 345 -9.62 -16.05 1.99
CA VAL A 345 -10.12 -17.32 2.52
C VAL A 345 -11.56 -17.59 2.07
N TYR A 346 -12.42 -16.57 2.08
CA TYR A 346 -13.80 -16.67 1.61
C TYR A 346 -13.87 -17.00 0.11
N GLU A 347 -13.13 -16.30 -0.74
CA GLU A 347 -13.07 -16.54 -2.19
C GLU A 347 -12.45 -17.90 -2.54
N ALA A 348 -11.56 -18.42 -1.68
CA ALA A 348 -11.01 -19.76 -1.79
C ALA A 348 -11.96 -20.86 -1.30
N SER A 349 -13.03 -20.52 -0.57
CA SER A 349 -13.96 -21.50 0.02
C SER A 349 -14.92 -22.10 -1.00
N ASP A 350 -15.30 -23.36 -0.78
CA ASP A 350 -16.30 -24.07 -1.60
C ASP A 350 -17.67 -23.37 -1.60
N PHE A 351 -17.96 -22.59 -0.54
CA PHE A 351 -19.16 -21.79 -0.40
C PHE A 351 -19.20 -20.64 -1.43
N TYR A 352 -18.11 -19.91 -1.61
CA TYR A 352 -18.03 -18.84 -2.63
C TYR A 352 -17.98 -19.40 -4.05
N ARG A 353 -17.33 -20.55 -4.24
CA ARG A 353 -17.15 -21.20 -5.55
C ARG A 353 -18.39 -21.95 -6.05
N GLY A 354 -19.51 -21.90 -5.33
CA GLY A 354 -20.77 -22.54 -5.74
C GLY A 354 -20.78 -24.06 -5.63
N GLY A 355 -19.83 -24.67 -4.90
CA GLY A 355 -19.74 -26.12 -4.69
C GLY A 355 -20.85 -26.70 -3.79
N TYR A 356 -21.82 -25.89 -3.40
CA TYR A 356 -22.89 -26.26 -2.47
C TYR A 356 -23.92 -27.25 -3.07
N ASN A 357 -23.87 -27.55 -4.39
CA ASN A 357 -24.79 -28.49 -5.06
C ASN A 357 -24.17 -29.20 -6.28
N ALA A 358 -22.93 -29.69 -6.22
CA ALA A 358 -22.39 -30.54 -7.31
C ALA A 358 -22.79 -32.01 -7.12
N GLY A 359 -24.08 -32.30 -7.25
CA GLY A 359 -24.57 -33.64 -7.57
C GLY A 359 -24.58 -33.83 -9.08
N SER A 360 -23.85 -34.83 -9.57
CA SER A 360 -24.03 -35.55 -10.85
C SER A 360 -24.55 -34.76 -12.07
N SER A 361 -23.65 -34.31 -12.94
CA SER A 361 -23.79 -34.04 -14.40
C SER A 361 -22.66 -33.10 -14.82
N ASP A 362 -21.93 -33.22 -15.92
CA ASP A 362 -21.98 -34.13 -17.05
C ASP A 362 -20.55 -34.28 -17.60
N SER A 363 -20.26 -35.48 -18.08
CA SER A 363 -19.20 -35.75 -19.04
C SER A 363 -19.62 -35.22 -20.42
N VAL A 364 -18.81 -34.35 -21.03
CA VAL A 364 -18.30 -34.39 -22.42
C VAL A 364 -17.58 -33.06 -22.72
N SER A 365 -16.26 -33.12 -22.94
CA SER A 365 -15.54 -32.42 -24.03
C SER A 365 -14.02 -32.40 -23.77
N SER A 366 -13.29 -33.25 -24.51
CA SER A 366 -11.94 -33.06 -25.05
C SER A 366 -10.92 -32.22 -24.26
N ALA A 367 -10.07 -32.92 -23.49
CA ALA A 367 -8.72 -32.57 -23.00
C ALA A 367 -8.19 -31.15 -23.26
N MET A 368 -8.71 -30.18 -22.50
CA MET A 368 -7.94 -29.03 -22.05
C MET A 368 -8.02 -29.07 -20.52
N SER A 369 -6.88 -29.20 -19.85
CA SER A 369 -6.81 -29.08 -18.39
C SER A 369 -7.52 -27.81 -17.95
N ALA A 370 -8.26 -27.84 -16.84
CA ALA A 370 -8.90 -26.65 -16.28
C ALA A 370 -7.90 -25.48 -16.17
N PRO A 371 -8.33 -24.21 -16.40
CA PRO A 371 -7.43 -23.07 -16.34
C PRO A 371 -6.72 -22.98 -14.99
N LEU A 372 -5.40 -22.82 -14.99
CA LEU A 372 -4.60 -22.80 -13.77
C LEU A 372 -4.36 -21.36 -13.32
N LEU A 373 -5.09 -20.91 -12.30
CA LEU A 373 -4.83 -19.61 -11.66
C LEU A 373 -3.66 -19.67 -10.68
N GLU A 374 -3.50 -20.74 -9.93
CA GLU A 374 -2.40 -20.93 -8.98
C GLU A 374 -1.99 -22.39 -8.95
N SER A 375 -0.68 -22.66 -8.94
CA SER A 375 -0.17 -24.00 -8.69
C SER A 375 -0.12 -24.30 -7.18
N ARG A 376 -0.40 -25.55 -6.86
CA ARG A 376 -0.37 -26.16 -5.53
C ARG A 376 0.52 -27.40 -5.59
N ILE A 377 1.82 -27.16 -5.71
CA ILE A 377 2.86 -28.18 -5.63
C ILE A 377 3.35 -28.24 -4.19
N SER A 378 3.17 -29.39 -3.55
CA SER A 378 3.55 -29.68 -2.18
C SER A 378 4.86 -30.46 -2.09
N SER A 379 5.28 -31.11 -3.17
CA SER A 379 6.56 -31.83 -3.22
C SER A 379 7.78 -30.91 -3.28
N LEU A 380 7.60 -29.63 -3.59
CA LEU A 380 8.67 -28.63 -3.75
C LEU A 380 8.39 -27.37 -2.91
N PRO A 381 9.43 -26.73 -2.32
CA PRO A 381 9.27 -25.46 -1.62
C PRO A 381 8.89 -24.33 -2.58
N LEU A 382 7.83 -23.58 -2.27
CA LEU A 382 7.47 -22.36 -3.00
C LEU A 382 8.47 -21.24 -2.67
N VAL A 383 9.09 -20.66 -3.70
CA VAL A 383 10.04 -19.55 -3.57
C VAL A 383 9.35 -18.21 -3.72
N HIS A 384 8.54 -18.05 -4.77
CA HIS A 384 7.89 -16.79 -5.09
C HIS A 384 6.65 -16.99 -5.99
N ARG A 385 5.64 -16.14 -5.83
CA ARG A 385 4.53 -16.02 -6.79
C ARG A 385 4.52 -14.60 -7.37
N GLY A 386 4.78 -14.52 -8.67
CA GLY A 386 4.66 -13.29 -9.43
C GLY A 386 3.28 -13.11 -10.03
N LYS A 387 3.11 -12.06 -10.84
CA LYS A 387 1.85 -11.74 -11.55
C LYS A 387 1.33 -12.94 -12.36
N VAL A 388 2.22 -13.67 -13.04
CA VAL A 388 1.88 -14.75 -14.00
C VAL A 388 2.55 -16.08 -13.67
N ARG A 389 3.61 -16.10 -12.85
CA ARG A 389 4.45 -17.29 -12.62
C ARG A 389 4.51 -17.66 -11.16
N ASP A 390 4.47 -18.96 -10.88
CA ASP A 390 4.71 -19.55 -9.57
C ASP A 390 6.06 -20.28 -9.63
N ILE A 391 6.98 -19.95 -8.72
CA ILE A 391 8.37 -20.40 -8.74
C ILE A 391 8.63 -21.29 -7.53
N TYR A 392 9.14 -22.49 -7.77
CA TYR A 392 9.48 -23.48 -6.76
C TYR A 392 10.97 -23.82 -6.79
N ALA A 393 11.54 -24.17 -5.64
CA ALA A 393 12.92 -24.64 -5.55
C ALA A 393 13.00 -26.12 -5.89
N VAL A 394 13.95 -26.49 -6.74
CA VAL A 394 14.29 -27.89 -7.04
C VAL A 394 15.71 -28.13 -6.51
N GLY A 395 15.81 -28.58 -5.27
CA GLY A 395 17.08 -28.56 -4.54
C GLY A 395 17.60 -27.14 -4.31
N ASP A 396 18.92 -26.97 -4.26
CA ASP A 396 19.56 -25.70 -3.90
C ASP A 396 19.92 -24.82 -5.11
N ASP A 397 20.09 -25.43 -6.30
CA ASP A 397 20.70 -24.83 -7.48
C ASP A 397 19.75 -24.71 -8.69
N LYS A 398 18.50 -25.19 -8.58
CA LYS A 398 17.51 -25.15 -9.67
C LYS A 398 16.18 -24.60 -9.20
N LEU A 399 15.41 -24.10 -10.16
CA LEU A 399 14.05 -23.62 -9.96
C LEU A 399 13.12 -24.32 -10.94
N LEU A 400 11.90 -24.59 -10.51
CA LEU A 400 10.77 -24.93 -11.38
C LEU A 400 9.92 -23.67 -11.53
N ILE A 401 9.83 -23.14 -12.75
CA ILE A 401 8.99 -21.99 -13.09
C ILE A 401 7.70 -22.52 -13.72
N VAL A 402 6.58 -22.34 -13.04
CA VAL A 402 5.24 -22.69 -13.55
C VAL A 402 4.57 -21.44 -14.07
N THR A 403 4.34 -21.36 -15.38
CA THR A 403 3.60 -20.25 -16.00
C THR A 403 2.11 -20.53 -15.94
N THR A 404 1.36 -19.68 -15.24
CA THR A 404 -0.07 -19.86 -15.02
C THR A 404 -0.91 -19.18 -16.09
N ASP A 405 -2.22 -19.40 -16.05
CA ASP A 405 -3.20 -18.77 -16.93
C ASP A 405 -3.63 -17.39 -16.42
N ARG A 406 -2.95 -16.85 -15.39
CA ARG A 406 -3.19 -15.49 -14.88
C ARG A 406 -2.83 -14.44 -15.93
N LEU A 407 -3.66 -13.41 -15.99
CA LEU A 407 -3.44 -12.23 -16.80
C LEU A 407 -3.36 -11.00 -15.89
N SER A 408 -2.41 -10.11 -16.17
CA SER A 408 -2.31 -8.81 -15.51
C SER A 408 -2.52 -7.66 -16.49
N ALA A 409 -3.24 -6.65 -16.06
CA ALA A 409 -3.45 -5.40 -16.79
C ALA A 409 -3.40 -4.23 -15.80
N PHE A 410 -2.71 -3.14 -16.16
CA PHE A 410 -2.52 -1.96 -15.29
C PHE A 410 -2.01 -2.35 -13.88
N ASP A 411 -1.02 -3.25 -13.82
CA ASP A 411 -0.41 -3.80 -12.60
C ASP A 411 -1.32 -4.61 -11.66
N VAL A 412 -2.57 -4.84 -12.04
CA VAL A 412 -3.50 -5.70 -11.30
C VAL A 412 -3.67 -7.04 -12.01
N VAL A 413 -3.64 -8.13 -11.24
CA VAL A 413 -3.95 -9.47 -11.73
C VAL A 413 -5.48 -9.62 -11.83
N MET A 414 -5.98 -10.03 -12.99
CA MET A 414 -7.40 -10.22 -13.24
C MET A 414 -7.91 -11.48 -12.52
N PRO A 415 -9.14 -11.47 -12.00
CA PRO A 415 -9.72 -12.65 -11.34
C PRO A 415 -10.07 -13.76 -12.35
N THR A 416 -10.25 -13.42 -13.63
CA THR A 416 -10.59 -14.36 -14.70
C THR A 416 -9.32 -14.85 -15.41
N PRO A 417 -9.05 -16.17 -15.47
CA PRO A 417 -7.91 -16.72 -16.20
C PRO A 417 -8.11 -16.65 -17.72
N ILE A 418 -7.00 -16.71 -18.46
CA ILE A 418 -6.99 -16.89 -19.93
C ILE A 418 -6.57 -18.34 -20.22
N PRO A 419 -7.51 -19.25 -20.51
CA PRO A 419 -7.21 -20.68 -20.67
C PRO A 419 -6.13 -20.97 -21.71
N GLY A 420 -5.12 -21.74 -21.32
CA GLY A 420 -4.00 -22.17 -22.18
C GLY A 420 -2.92 -21.11 -22.39
N LYS A 421 -3.03 -19.94 -21.76
CA LYS A 421 -2.01 -18.89 -21.84
C LYS A 421 -0.67 -19.36 -21.30
N GLY A 422 -0.66 -20.03 -20.15
CA GLY A 422 0.59 -20.48 -19.52
C GLY A 422 1.39 -21.43 -20.42
N GLU A 423 0.71 -22.34 -21.08
CA GLU A 423 1.30 -23.28 -22.04
C GLU A 423 1.88 -22.56 -23.27
N VAL A 424 1.14 -21.61 -23.85
CA VAL A 424 1.61 -20.79 -24.98
C VAL A 424 2.90 -20.06 -24.62
N LEU A 425 2.92 -19.33 -23.50
CA LEU A 425 4.07 -18.53 -23.09
C LEU A 425 5.32 -19.39 -22.86
N THR A 426 5.13 -20.56 -22.25
CA THR A 426 6.22 -21.51 -21.99
C THR A 426 6.77 -22.10 -23.29
N LYS A 427 5.90 -22.53 -24.22
CA LYS A 427 6.31 -23.06 -25.54
C LYS A 427 7.03 -22.02 -26.40
N VAL A 428 6.51 -20.78 -26.44
CA VAL A 428 7.16 -19.67 -27.15
C VAL A 428 8.52 -19.36 -26.55
N SER A 429 8.63 -19.31 -25.21
CA SER A 429 9.93 -19.08 -24.56
C SER A 429 10.94 -20.19 -24.87
N ALA A 430 10.53 -21.46 -24.79
CA ALA A 430 11.39 -22.59 -25.11
C ALA A 430 11.89 -22.55 -26.57
N PHE A 431 11.00 -22.23 -27.51
CA PHE A 431 11.36 -22.03 -28.91
C PHE A 431 12.44 -20.96 -29.09
N TRP A 432 12.29 -19.80 -28.45
CA TRP A 432 13.25 -18.72 -28.57
C TRP A 432 14.59 -18.99 -27.89
N PHE A 433 14.56 -19.64 -26.72
CA PHE A 433 15.78 -20.08 -26.05
C PHE A 433 16.57 -21.04 -26.93
N ASP A 434 15.93 -22.01 -27.58
CA ASP A 434 16.63 -22.93 -28.48
C ASP A 434 17.12 -22.24 -29.76
N ARG A 435 16.27 -21.43 -30.39
CA ARG A 435 16.60 -20.75 -31.65
C ARG A 435 17.75 -19.77 -31.53
N LEU A 436 17.86 -19.08 -30.38
CA LEU A 436 18.83 -18.00 -30.17
C LEU A 436 19.98 -18.38 -29.22
N LYS A 437 20.10 -19.65 -28.83
CA LYS A 437 21.16 -20.14 -27.92
C LYS A 437 22.59 -19.87 -28.39
N ALA A 438 22.78 -19.67 -29.70
CA ALA A 438 24.08 -19.32 -30.28
C ALA A 438 24.54 -17.90 -29.93
N ILE A 439 23.62 -16.99 -29.58
CA ILE A 439 23.92 -15.61 -29.19
C ILE A 439 24.28 -15.54 -27.71
N VAL A 440 23.46 -16.17 -26.86
CA VAL A 440 23.65 -16.21 -25.41
C VAL A 440 23.01 -17.50 -24.86
N PRO A 441 23.65 -18.19 -23.90
CA PRO A 441 23.03 -19.32 -23.23
C PRO A 441 21.80 -18.86 -22.43
N SER A 442 20.82 -19.75 -22.27
CA SER A 442 19.65 -19.52 -21.42
C SER A 442 19.78 -20.26 -20.08
N GLN A 443 18.94 -19.88 -19.12
CA GLN A 443 18.84 -20.59 -17.84
C GLN A 443 18.12 -21.95 -17.94
N ALA A 444 17.48 -22.25 -19.07
CA ALA A 444 16.71 -23.47 -19.26
C ALA A 444 17.59 -24.73 -19.17
N LEU A 445 17.08 -25.75 -18.50
CA LEU A 445 17.72 -27.06 -18.38
C LEU A 445 16.90 -28.12 -19.13
N ASP A 446 17.59 -29.11 -19.68
CA ASP A 446 16.97 -30.28 -20.32
C ASP A 446 16.49 -31.28 -19.25
N ILE A 447 15.54 -30.84 -18.42
CA ILE A 447 14.93 -31.63 -17.34
C ILE A 447 13.41 -31.50 -17.49
N ALA A 448 12.73 -32.62 -17.66
CA ALA A 448 11.28 -32.66 -17.74
C ALA A 448 10.65 -32.16 -16.42
N PRO A 449 9.79 -31.11 -16.44
CA PRO A 449 9.12 -30.59 -15.25
C PRO A 449 8.35 -31.66 -14.44
N GLU A 450 7.78 -32.65 -15.12
CA GLU A 450 7.02 -33.76 -14.54
C GLU A 450 7.88 -34.72 -13.71
N SER A 451 9.20 -34.69 -13.92
CA SER A 451 10.17 -35.53 -13.20
C SER A 451 10.56 -34.98 -11.83
N VAL A 452 10.35 -33.67 -11.60
CA VAL A 452 10.74 -32.99 -10.35
C VAL A 452 9.58 -32.77 -9.38
N VAL A 453 8.37 -33.21 -9.74
CA VAL A 453 7.15 -33.11 -8.92
C VAL A 453 6.56 -34.48 -8.60
N ALA A 454 5.70 -34.56 -7.58
CA ALA A 454 4.97 -35.79 -7.31
C ALA A 454 4.02 -36.16 -8.46
N GLU A 455 3.72 -37.45 -8.63
CA GLU A 455 2.85 -37.94 -9.70
C GLU A 455 1.48 -37.25 -9.72
N SER A 456 0.89 -37.01 -8.55
CA SER A 456 -0.39 -36.30 -8.38
C SER A 456 -0.36 -34.81 -8.74
N GLU A 457 0.83 -34.24 -9.01
CA GLU A 457 1.03 -32.82 -9.27
C GLU A 457 1.41 -32.53 -10.74
N ARG A 458 1.65 -33.58 -11.54
CA ARG A 458 2.12 -33.48 -12.93
C ARG A 458 1.19 -32.67 -13.84
N ASP A 459 -0.12 -32.78 -13.65
CA ASP A 459 -1.10 -32.03 -14.44
C ASP A 459 -0.97 -30.50 -14.30
N GLN A 460 -0.36 -30.02 -13.22
CA GLN A 460 -0.15 -28.59 -12.97
C GLN A 460 1.07 -28.02 -13.68
N VAL A 461 2.02 -28.88 -14.10
CA VAL A 461 3.30 -28.47 -14.70
C VAL A 461 3.40 -28.84 -16.18
N ALA A 462 2.68 -29.87 -16.62
CA ALA A 462 2.73 -30.37 -17.98
C ALA A 462 2.46 -29.25 -19.00
N GLY A 463 3.40 -29.11 -19.95
CA GLY A 463 3.33 -28.14 -21.05
C GLY A 463 3.49 -26.66 -20.66
N ARG A 464 3.48 -26.31 -19.37
CA ARG A 464 3.47 -24.90 -18.90
C ARG A 464 4.58 -24.55 -17.92
N ALA A 465 5.42 -25.51 -17.55
CA ALA A 465 6.54 -25.28 -16.66
C ALA A 465 7.89 -25.51 -17.35
N ILE A 466 8.94 -24.93 -16.78
CA ILE A 466 10.32 -25.13 -17.20
C ILE A 466 11.22 -25.25 -15.97
N VAL A 467 12.17 -26.19 -16.00
CA VAL A 467 13.21 -26.31 -14.98
C VAL A 467 14.41 -25.48 -15.43
N VAL A 468 14.89 -24.60 -14.54
CA VAL A 468 15.95 -23.64 -14.85
C VAL A 468 17.04 -23.67 -13.80
N ARG A 469 18.25 -23.24 -14.16
CA ARG A 469 19.32 -22.95 -13.22
C ARG A 469 18.96 -21.74 -12.36
N LYS A 470 19.20 -21.83 -11.06
CA LYS A 470 19.05 -20.69 -10.14
C LYS A 470 20.24 -19.76 -10.30
N LEU A 471 19.99 -18.55 -10.81
CA LEU A 471 21.02 -17.54 -11.10
C LEU A 471 20.75 -16.24 -10.35
N LYS A 472 21.80 -15.44 -10.15
CA LYS A 472 21.66 -14.08 -9.64
C LYS A 472 21.25 -13.15 -10.79
N ALA A 473 20.00 -12.68 -10.77
CA ALA A 473 19.49 -11.73 -11.74
C ALA A 473 20.18 -10.37 -11.62
N LEU A 474 20.40 -9.71 -12.76
CA LEU A 474 20.85 -8.32 -12.81
C LEU A 474 19.68 -7.38 -12.44
N PRO A 475 19.95 -6.25 -11.75
CA PRO A 475 18.92 -5.33 -11.28
C PRO A 475 18.41 -4.37 -12.38
N VAL A 476 18.35 -4.84 -13.63
CA VAL A 476 18.01 -4.04 -14.81
C VAL A 476 17.07 -4.80 -15.73
N GLU A 477 16.16 -4.08 -16.35
CA GLU A 477 15.35 -4.60 -17.44
C GLU A 477 15.95 -4.11 -18.78
N ALA A 478 16.33 -5.06 -19.62
CA ALA A 478 17.00 -4.80 -20.88
C ALA A 478 15.96 -4.69 -22.00
N ILE A 479 15.38 -3.51 -22.17
CA ILE A 479 14.35 -3.26 -23.18
C ILE A 479 15.01 -2.85 -24.51
N VAL A 480 14.56 -3.45 -25.61
CA VAL A 480 14.93 -3.06 -26.97
C VAL A 480 13.68 -2.66 -27.74
N ARG A 481 13.77 -1.56 -28.48
CA ARG A 481 12.68 -1.00 -29.27
C ARG A 481 13.11 -0.89 -30.72
N GLY A 482 12.35 -1.46 -31.65
CA GLY A 482 12.48 -1.16 -33.07
C GLY A 482 11.36 -0.27 -33.61
N TYR A 483 10.32 -0.03 -32.81
CA TYR A 483 9.21 0.85 -33.16
C TYR A 483 8.88 1.78 -31.99
N LEU A 484 8.45 3.00 -32.29
CA LEU A 484 8.24 4.04 -31.30
C LEU A 484 6.81 4.02 -30.73
N VAL A 485 6.62 3.36 -29.59
CA VAL A 485 5.32 3.21 -28.91
C VAL A 485 5.44 3.22 -27.39
N GLY A 486 4.30 3.23 -26.69
CA GLY A 486 4.24 3.09 -25.24
C GLY A 486 4.94 4.24 -24.49
N SER A 487 5.72 3.90 -23.46
CA SER A 487 6.50 4.89 -22.70
C SER A 487 7.54 5.61 -23.55
N GLY A 488 8.16 4.93 -24.52
CA GLY A 488 9.11 5.56 -25.44
C GLY A 488 8.48 6.64 -26.31
N TRP A 489 7.26 6.42 -26.82
CA TRP A 489 6.51 7.45 -27.55
C TRP A 489 6.19 8.66 -26.67
N LYS A 490 5.72 8.44 -25.43
CA LYS A 490 5.42 9.52 -24.48
C LYS A 490 6.65 10.37 -24.16
N GLU A 491 7.81 9.73 -23.97
CA GLU A 491 9.07 10.44 -23.71
C GLU A 491 9.53 11.24 -24.94
N TYR A 492 9.47 10.62 -26.13
CA TYR A 492 9.81 11.31 -27.39
C TYR A 492 8.94 12.54 -27.65
N GLN A 493 7.64 12.50 -27.32
CA GLN A 493 6.76 13.67 -27.43
C GLN A 493 7.20 14.84 -26.54
N ALA A 494 7.84 14.55 -25.40
CA ALA A 494 8.28 15.56 -24.45
C ALA A 494 9.67 16.12 -24.77
N SER A 495 10.62 15.27 -25.18
CA SER A 495 12.03 15.65 -25.29
C SER A 495 12.71 15.26 -26.61
N GLN A 496 11.98 14.66 -27.55
CA GLN A 496 12.53 14.07 -28.79
C GLN A 496 13.67 13.07 -28.54
N SER A 497 13.66 12.43 -27.36
CA SER A 497 14.62 11.40 -26.96
C SER A 497 13.93 10.25 -26.26
N VAL A 498 14.60 9.10 -26.16
CA VAL A 498 14.17 7.98 -25.31
C VAL A 498 15.38 7.45 -24.53
N CYS A 499 15.31 7.42 -23.20
CA CYS A 499 16.43 7.06 -22.32
C CYS A 499 17.70 7.90 -22.60
N GLY A 500 17.54 9.17 -22.99
CA GLY A 500 18.64 10.06 -23.37
C GLY A 500 19.17 9.89 -24.80
N ILE A 501 18.65 8.94 -25.58
CA ILE A 501 19.01 8.74 -26.98
C ILE A 501 18.17 9.70 -27.84
N ALA A 502 18.81 10.66 -28.49
CA ALA A 502 18.13 11.58 -29.41
C ALA A 502 17.60 10.82 -30.64
N LEU A 503 16.35 11.08 -31.01
CA LEU A 503 15.70 10.49 -32.17
C LEU A 503 15.41 11.54 -33.25
N PRO A 504 15.30 11.15 -34.54
CA PRO A 504 14.93 12.07 -35.61
C PRO A 504 13.63 12.83 -35.30
N ALA A 505 13.53 14.08 -35.74
CA ALA A 505 12.30 14.85 -35.62
C ALA A 505 11.21 14.32 -36.57
N GLY A 506 9.93 14.53 -36.21
CA GLY A 506 8.79 14.22 -37.07
C GLY A 506 8.34 12.76 -37.06
N LEU A 507 8.83 11.92 -36.14
CA LEU A 507 8.33 10.57 -35.97
C LEU A 507 6.89 10.59 -35.45
N ALA A 508 6.06 9.72 -35.98
CA ALA A 508 4.70 9.45 -35.53
C ALA A 508 4.64 8.22 -34.60
N GLN A 509 3.51 8.07 -33.90
CA GLN A 509 3.26 6.89 -33.07
C GLN A 509 3.33 5.63 -33.94
N ALA A 510 4.00 4.59 -33.43
CA ALA A 510 4.25 3.33 -34.12
C ALA A 510 5.15 3.40 -35.35
N ASP A 511 5.88 4.50 -35.58
CA ASP A 511 6.93 4.53 -36.60
C ASP A 511 8.03 3.50 -36.30
N ARG A 512 8.55 2.90 -37.37
CA ARG A 512 9.76 2.10 -37.30
C ARG A 512 10.96 3.02 -37.07
N LEU A 513 11.77 2.70 -36.06
CA LEU A 513 13.01 3.44 -35.79
C LEU A 513 14.05 3.12 -36.87
N PRO A 514 14.95 4.07 -37.21
CA PRO A 514 16.02 3.85 -38.18
C PRO A 514 16.89 2.63 -37.81
N GLU A 515 17.19 2.50 -36.52
CA GLU A 515 17.82 1.33 -35.92
C GLU A 515 17.15 0.99 -34.60
N PRO A 516 17.13 -0.30 -34.19
CA PRO A 516 16.68 -0.66 -32.87
C PRO A 516 17.54 -0.02 -31.78
N ILE A 517 16.90 0.55 -30.76
CA ILE A 517 17.57 1.21 -29.65
C ILE A 517 17.44 0.40 -28.36
N PHE A 518 18.47 0.47 -27.52
CA PHE A 518 18.49 -0.13 -26.19
C PHE A 518 18.07 0.91 -25.15
N THR A 519 17.00 0.66 -24.42
CA THR A 519 16.36 1.62 -23.51
C THR A 519 16.16 0.99 -22.13
N PRO A 520 17.20 0.92 -21.28
CA PRO A 520 17.12 0.17 -20.03
C PRO A 520 16.19 0.83 -19.01
N SER A 521 15.62 0.03 -18.11
CA SER A 521 14.94 0.50 -16.91
C SER A 521 15.46 -0.19 -15.64
N THR A 522 15.29 0.45 -14.50
CA THR A 522 15.57 -0.17 -13.20
C THR A 522 14.44 -1.09 -12.78
N LYS A 523 14.78 -2.21 -12.14
CA LYS A 523 13.80 -3.13 -11.57
C LYS A 523 13.37 -2.60 -10.19
N ALA A 524 12.20 -2.00 -10.11
CA ALA A 524 11.72 -1.40 -8.86
C ALA A 524 11.27 -2.49 -7.85
N ALA A 525 11.28 -2.16 -6.55
CA ALA A 525 10.74 -3.06 -5.53
C ALA A 525 9.22 -3.28 -5.72
N LEU A 526 8.69 -4.44 -5.28
CA LEU A 526 7.29 -4.82 -5.42
C LEU A 526 6.32 -3.68 -5.00
N GLY A 527 5.68 -3.03 -5.98
CA GLY A 527 4.72 -1.94 -5.78
C GLY A 527 5.13 -0.57 -6.31
N ALA A 528 6.37 -0.40 -6.79
CA ALA A 528 6.82 0.79 -7.53
C ALA A 528 6.88 0.53 -9.05
N HIS A 529 6.85 1.58 -9.85
CA HIS A 529 6.98 1.49 -11.32
C HIS A 529 8.45 1.44 -11.74
N ASP A 530 8.77 0.64 -12.76
CA ASP A 530 10.09 0.61 -13.36
C ASP A 530 10.40 1.97 -14.02
N GLU A 531 11.59 2.51 -13.76
CA GLU A 531 12.01 3.83 -14.24
C GLU A 531 12.97 3.67 -15.41
N ASN A 532 12.66 4.31 -16.55
CA ASN A 532 13.56 4.43 -17.68
C ASN A 532 14.86 5.13 -17.23
N ILE A 533 16.01 4.51 -17.50
CA ILE A 533 17.32 5.09 -17.20
C ILE A 533 18.16 5.17 -18.47
N SER A 534 19.14 6.08 -18.46
CA SER A 534 20.17 6.15 -19.49
C SER A 534 21.14 4.97 -19.42
N PHE A 535 21.82 4.70 -20.53
CA PHE A 535 22.87 3.68 -20.60
C PHE A 535 24.00 3.97 -19.60
N GLU A 536 24.36 5.24 -19.43
CA GLU A 536 25.39 5.70 -18.49
C GLU A 536 25.00 5.43 -17.03
N GLN A 537 23.72 5.61 -16.68
CA GLN A 537 23.21 5.25 -15.36
C GLN A 537 23.24 3.73 -15.13
N MET A 538 22.86 2.94 -16.13
CA MET A 538 22.97 1.48 -16.07
C MET A 538 24.43 1.02 -15.91
N ALA A 539 25.36 1.61 -16.68
CA ALA A 539 26.79 1.30 -16.60
C ALA A 539 27.38 1.60 -15.21
N LYS A 540 26.90 2.64 -14.53
CA LYS A 540 27.26 2.92 -13.13
C LYS A 540 26.72 1.87 -12.16
N LEU A 541 25.56 1.27 -12.46
CA LEU A 541 24.90 0.30 -11.58
C LEU A 541 25.52 -1.09 -11.67
N ILE A 542 25.84 -1.56 -12.87
CA ILE A 542 26.30 -2.94 -13.10
C ILE A 542 27.73 -3.07 -13.64
N GLY A 543 28.41 -1.94 -13.87
CA GLY A 543 29.74 -1.89 -14.49
C GLY A 543 29.66 -1.68 -16.01
N ALA A 544 30.63 -0.94 -16.56
CA ALA A 544 30.62 -0.53 -17.97
C ALA A 544 30.73 -1.70 -18.95
N ASP A 545 31.63 -2.66 -18.68
CA ASP A 545 31.84 -3.82 -19.56
C ASP A 545 30.59 -4.70 -19.62
N LEU A 546 30.01 -5.01 -18.46
CA LEU A 546 28.79 -5.80 -18.37
C LEU A 546 27.60 -5.07 -18.99
N ALA A 547 27.48 -3.75 -18.80
CA ALA A 547 26.44 -2.96 -19.46
C ALA A 547 26.57 -2.97 -20.98
N GLY A 548 27.80 -2.87 -21.51
CA GLY A 548 28.08 -3.04 -22.93
C GLY A 548 27.63 -4.41 -23.45
N GLN A 549 28.00 -5.48 -22.74
CA GLN A 549 27.60 -6.85 -23.10
C GLN A 549 26.08 -7.02 -23.11
N VAL A 550 25.38 -6.54 -22.07
CA VAL A 550 23.91 -6.63 -21.99
C VAL A 550 23.25 -5.88 -23.15
N ARG A 551 23.71 -4.66 -23.47
CA ARG A 551 23.20 -3.88 -24.60
C ARG A 551 23.39 -4.63 -25.92
N ASP A 552 24.61 -5.09 -26.19
CA ASP A 552 24.98 -5.68 -27.47
C ASP A 552 24.25 -7.01 -27.69
N VAL A 553 24.18 -7.85 -26.65
CA VAL A 553 23.43 -9.12 -26.67
C VAL A 553 21.93 -8.87 -26.86
N SER A 554 21.35 -7.89 -26.14
CA SER A 554 19.92 -7.57 -26.26
C SER A 554 19.56 -7.11 -27.68
N LEU A 555 20.39 -6.26 -28.28
CA LEU A 555 20.22 -5.79 -29.66
C LEU A 555 20.34 -6.95 -30.66
N ALA A 556 21.31 -7.85 -30.46
CA ALA A 556 21.49 -9.03 -31.33
C ALA A 556 20.30 -10.01 -31.23
N LEU A 557 19.81 -10.28 -30.01
CA LEU A 557 18.62 -11.09 -29.76
C LEU A 557 17.40 -10.47 -30.43
N TYR A 558 17.15 -9.17 -30.20
CA TYR A 558 16.01 -8.47 -30.78
C TYR A 558 16.04 -8.47 -32.30
N LYS A 559 17.18 -8.12 -32.93
CA LYS A 559 17.31 -8.08 -34.39
C LYS A 559 17.00 -9.45 -35.01
N SER A 560 17.64 -10.50 -34.50
CA SER A 560 17.45 -11.88 -34.97
C SER A 560 15.99 -12.35 -34.80
N ALA A 561 15.37 -12.01 -33.66
CA ALA A 561 13.98 -12.35 -33.39
C ALA A 561 12.99 -11.57 -34.26
N ALA A 562 13.19 -10.26 -34.42
CA ALA A 562 12.34 -9.39 -35.21
C ALA A 562 12.38 -9.77 -36.69
N GLU A 563 13.56 -10.08 -37.23
CA GLU A 563 13.72 -10.58 -38.60
C GLU A 563 12.97 -11.89 -38.81
N TYR A 564 13.14 -12.87 -37.91
CA TYR A 564 12.41 -14.13 -38.01
C TYR A 564 10.90 -13.95 -37.88
N ALA A 565 10.43 -13.23 -36.86
CA ALA A 565 9.01 -13.02 -36.60
C ALA A 565 8.32 -12.32 -37.78
N LEU A 566 9.03 -11.41 -38.47
CA LEU A 566 8.51 -10.74 -39.66
C LEU A 566 8.22 -11.73 -40.79
N THR A 567 9.07 -12.75 -40.98
CA THR A 567 8.81 -13.84 -41.96
C THR A 567 7.56 -14.67 -41.61
N ARG A 568 7.13 -14.61 -40.35
CA ARG A 568 5.91 -15.25 -39.83
C ARG A 568 4.72 -14.28 -39.75
N GLY A 569 4.85 -13.08 -40.34
CA GLY A 569 3.80 -12.07 -40.36
C GLY A 569 3.58 -11.37 -39.01
N ILE A 570 4.57 -11.37 -38.12
CA ILE A 570 4.53 -10.72 -36.81
C ILE A 570 5.62 -9.65 -36.72
N ILE A 571 5.24 -8.43 -36.37
CA ILE A 571 6.17 -7.36 -36.01
C ILE A 571 6.36 -7.39 -34.49
N ILE A 572 7.63 -7.47 -34.05
CA ILE A 572 8.00 -7.27 -32.64
C ILE A 572 8.34 -5.79 -32.46
N ALA A 573 7.42 -5.00 -31.90
CA ALA A 573 7.62 -3.56 -31.77
C ALA A 573 8.72 -3.22 -30.75
N ASP A 574 8.62 -3.86 -29.59
CA ASP A 574 9.61 -3.84 -28.52
C ASP A 574 9.52 -5.14 -27.71
N THR A 575 10.58 -5.41 -26.94
CA THR A 575 10.69 -6.56 -26.04
C THR A 575 11.52 -6.19 -24.82
N LYS A 576 11.28 -6.91 -23.72
CA LYS A 576 12.06 -6.83 -22.50
C LYS A 576 12.81 -8.13 -22.25
N PHE A 577 14.12 -8.04 -22.08
CA PHE A 577 14.97 -9.13 -21.65
C PHE A 577 15.38 -8.98 -20.17
N GLU A 578 15.63 -10.10 -19.51
CA GLU A 578 16.30 -10.13 -18.21
C GLU A 578 17.52 -11.05 -18.31
N PHE A 579 18.58 -10.69 -17.59
CA PHE A 579 19.82 -11.47 -17.58
C PHE A 579 20.27 -11.78 -16.15
N GLY A 580 20.98 -12.87 -16.00
CA GLY A 580 21.70 -13.23 -14.79
C GLY A 580 23.16 -13.55 -15.10
N LEU A 581 23.93 -13.81 -14.05
CA LEU A 581 25.32 -14.23 -14.16
C LEU A 581 25.47 -15.66 -13.66
N ASP A 582 26.22 -16.48 -14.40
CA ASP A 582 26.70 -17.78 -13.94
C ASP A 582 27.88 -17.65 -12.96
N GLU A 583 28.37 -18.79 -12.45
CA GLU A 583 29.48 -18.83 -11.49
C GLU A 583 30.79 -18.26 -12.04
N ALA A 584 30.99 -18.29 -13.36
CA ALA A 584 32.15 -17.73 -14.04
C ALA A 584 31.98 -16.24 -14.37
N GLY A 585 30.81 -15.64 -14.05
CA GLY A 585 30.46 -14.27 -14.41
C GLY A 585 29.97 -14.12 -15.86
N GLY A 586 29.68 -15.22 -16.55
CA GLY A 586 29.12 -15.23 -17.88
C GLY A 586 27.65 -14.80 -17.89
N LEU A 587 27.27 -14.00 -18.90
CA LEU A 587 25.90 -13.53 -19.08
C LEU A 587 25.00 -14.68 -19.54
N VAL A 588 23.88 -14.87 -18.84
CA VAL A 588 22.86 -15.89 -19.16
C VAL A 588 21.51 -15.22 -19.30
N TRP A 589 20.76 -15.58 -20.35
CA TRP A 589 19.39 -15.10 -20.55
C TRP A 589 18.44 -15.84 -19.59
N ILE A 590 17.76 -15.07 -18.74
CA ILE A 590 16.81 -15.56 -17.75
C ILE A 590 15.38 -15.12 -18.08
N ASP A 591 14.46 -15.49 -17.19
CA ASP A 591 13.04 -15.13 -17.26
C ASP A 591 12.30 -15.77 -18.46
N GLU A 592 11.33 -15.07 -19.05
CA GLU A 592 10.63 -15.51 -20.27
C GLU A 592 11.24 -14.90 -21.54
N ALA A 593 11.10 -15.59 -22.67
CA ALA A 593 11.76 -15.20 -23.90
C ALA A 593 10.76 -14.81 -24.99
N LEU A 594 10.73 -13.51 -25.32
CA LEU A 594 10.00 -12.96 -26.48
C LEU A 594 8.56 -13.48 -26.60
N THR A 595 7.79 -13.31 -25.53
CA THR A 595 6.39 -13.72 -25.48
C THR A 595 5.47 -12.51 -25.69
N PRO A 596 4.16 -12.70 -25.95
CA PRO A 596 3.21 -11.58 -25.94
C PRO A 596 3.02 -10.91 -24.57
N ASP A 597 3.56 -11.48 -23.47
CA ASP A 597 3.56 -10.84 -22.15
C ASP A 597 4.80 -9.93 -21.95
N SER A 598 5.94 -10.29 -22.55
CA SER A 598 7.20 -9.53 -22.47
C SER A 598 7.47 -8.64 -23.68
N SER A 599 6.68 -8.77 -24.75
CA SER A 599 6.86 -8.10 -26.03
C SER A 599 5.53 -7.59 -26.61
N ARG A 600 5.59 -6.53 -27.41
CA ARG A 600 4.45 -6.05 -28.20
C ARG A 600 4.48 -6.66 -29.60
N PHE A 601 3.49 -7.49 -29.91
CA PHE A 601 3.40 -8.23 -31.17
C PHE A 601 2.28 -7.68 -32.05
N TRP A 602 2.59 -7.20 -33.24
CA TRP A 602 1.60 -6.70 -34.19
C TRP A 602 1.46 -7.61 -35.41
N PRO A 603 0.25 -7.79 -35.96
CA PRO A 603 0.07 -8.40 -37.28
C PRO A 603 0.69 -7.49 -38.34
N ALA A 604 1.64 -8.01 -39.11
CA ALA A 604 2.33 -7.23 -40.14
C ALA A 604 1.36 -6.71 -41.22
N ASP A 605 0.30 -7.46 -41.50
CA ASP A 605 -0.76 -7.13 -42.46
C ASP A 605 -1.71 -6.00 -42.00
N GLN A 606 -1.70 -5.67 -40.70
CA GLN A 606 -2.58 -4.66 -40.10
C GLN A 606 -1.82 -3.45 -39.54
N TYR A 607 -0.49 -3.46 -39.63
CA TYR A 607 0.35 -2.38 -39.14
C TYR A 607 0.20 -1.11 -39.98
N ARG A 608 -0.06 0.02 -39.30
CA ARG A 608 -0.12 1.35 -39.91
C ARG A 608 0.51 2.40 -38.99
N PRO A 609 1.55 3.11 -39.43
CA PRO A 609 2.10 4.24 -38.69
C PRO A 609 1.05 5.33 -38.41
N GLY A 610 1.23 6.06 -37.32
CA GLY A 610 0.33 7.14 -36.88
C GLY A 610 -0.90 6.66 -36.08
N SER A 611 -1.02 5.37 -35.81
CA SER A 611 -2.11 4.80 -35.00
C SER A 611 -1.56 3.79 -33.99
N ASN A 612 -2.33 3.49 -32.93
CA ASN A 612 -1.98 2.39 -32.04
C ASN A 612 -2.32 1.06 -32.73
N PRO A 613 -1.34 0.22 -33.10
CA PRO A 613 -1.63 -0.96 -33.92
C PRO A 613 -2.43 -2.02 -33.15
N PRO A 614 -3.23 -2.84 -33.86
CA PRO A 614 -3.82 -4.04 -33.24
C PRO A 614 -2.70 -4.95 -32.75
N SER A 615 -2.88 -5.55 -31.57
CA SER A 615 -1.85 -6.37 -30.94
C SER A 615 -2.30 -7.80 -30.70
N PHE A 616 -1.39 -8.76 -30.80
CA PHE A 616 -1.58 -10.15 -30.36
C PHE A 616 -1.48 -10.29 -28.83
N ASP A 617 -1.20 -9.19 -28.12
CA ASP A 617 -1.03 -9.15 -26.67
C ASP A 617 -2.32 -8.80 -25.89
N LYS A 618 -2.13 -8.39 -24.64
CA LYS A 618 -3.17 -7.99 -23.67
C LYS A 618 -3.98 -6.75 -24.07
N GLN A 619 -3.74 -6.14 -25.23
CA GLN A 619 -4.37 -4.88 -25.63
C GLN A 619 -5.90 -4.96 -25.66
N PHE A 620 -6.51 -6.05 -26.15
CA PHE A 620 -7.97 -6.21 -26.13
C PHE A 620 -8.56 -6.16 -24.72
N VAL A 621 -7.86 -6.76 -23.76
CA VAL A 621 -8.26 -6.73 -22.36
C VAL A 621 -8.08 -5.33 -21.79
N ARG A 622 -7.00 -4.62 -22.15
CA ARG A 622 -6.80 -3.23 -21.73
C ARG A 622 -7.87 -2.29 -22.27
N ASP A 623 -8.18 -2.37 -23.56
CA ASP A 623 -9.19 -1.53 -24.20
C ASP A 623 -10.57 -1.77 -23.57
N TRP A 624 -10.93 -3.05 -23.32
CA TRP A 624 -12.17 -3.39 -22.63
C TRP A 624 -12.20 -2.86 -21.19
N LEU A 625 -11.10 -3.00 -20.45
CA LEU A 625 -10.98 -2.49 -19.08
C LEU A 625 -11.06 -0.96 -18.98
N GLU A 626 -10.54 -0.24 -19.98
CA GLU A 626 -10.67 1.22 -20.06
C GLU A 626 -12.12 1.61 -20.38
N ALA A 627 -12.76 0.91 -21.31
CA ALA A 627 -14.16 1.14 -21.65
C ALA A 627 -15.13 0.75 -20.51
N SER A 628 -14.75 -0.19 -19.64
CA SER A 628 -15.61 -0.64 -18.53
C SER A 628 -15.75 0.39 -17.40
N GLY A 629 -15.01 1.50 -17.44
CA GLY A 629 -15.00 2.52 -16.38
C GLY A 629 -14.29 2.07 -15.10
N TRP A 630 -13.49 1.00 -15.15
CA TRP A 630 -12.74 0.52 -14.00
C TRP A 630 -11.62 1.49 -13.63
N ASN A 631 -11.48 1.81 -12.35
CA ASN A 631 -10.53 2.78 -11.82
C ASN A 631 -9.07 2.29 -11.77
N LYS A 632 -8.75 1.16 -12.42
CA LYS A 632 -7.42 0.53 -12.47
C LYS A 632 -6.88 0.10 -11.09
N GLN A 633 -7.75 -0.07 -10.08
CA GLN A 633 -7.38 -0.54 -8.74
C GLN A 633 -7.90 -1.96 -8.47
N ALA A 634 -7.12 -2.76 -7.74
CA ALA A 634 -7.50 -4.12 -7.40
C ALA A 634 -8.75 -4.16 -6.47
N PRO A 635 -9.64 -5.16 -6.63
CA PRO A 635 -9.61 -6.25 -7.63
C PRO A 635 -9.98 -5.76 -9.03
N GLY A 636 -9.38 -6.37 -10.06
CA GLY A 636 -9.84 -6.17 -11.43
C GLY A 636 -11.25 -6.74 -11.65
N PRO A 637 -12.04 -6.20 -12.58
CA PRO A 637 -13.35 -6.75 -12.92
C PRO A 637 -13.21 -8.13 -13.57
N ALA A 638 -14.27 -8.94 -13.48
CA ALA A 638 -14.34 -10.20 -14.20
C ALA A 638 -14.42 -9.94 -15.71
N LEU A 639 -13.60 -10.66 -16.49
CA LEU A 639 -13.58 -10.51 -17.94
C LEU A 639 -14.76 -11.28 -18.57
N PRO A 640 -15.49 -10.69 -19.53
CA PRO A 640 -16.52 -11.39 -20.28
C PRO A 640 -15.96 -12.60 -21.04
N ALA A 641 -16.76 -13.65 -21.19
CA ALA A 641 -16.33 -14.89 -21.86
C ALA A 641 -15.83 -14.65 -23.29
N GLU A 642 -16.43 -13.71 -24.03
CA GLU A 642 -16.00 -13.32 -25.38
C GLU A 642 -14.58 -12.72 -25.39
N ILE A 643 -14.24 -11.88 -24.41
CA ILE A 643 -12.93 -11.24 -24.28
C ILE A 643 -11.89 -12.31 -23.91
N VAL A 644 -12.24 -13.23 -23.02
CA VAL A 644 -11.39 -14.37 -22.65
C VAL A 644 -11.11 -15.26 -23.86
N ALA A 645 -12.14 -15.66 -24.59
CA ALA A 645 -12.01 -16.52 -25.78
C ALA A 645 -11.13 -15.88 -26.85
N LYS A 646 -11.39 -14.61 -27.19
CA LYS A 646 -10.61 -13.85 -28.17
C LYS A 646 -9.16 -13.67 -27.74
N THR A 647 -8.92 -13.41 -26.45
CA THR A 647 -7.56 -13.28 -25.91
C THR A 647 -6.81 -14.61 -26.01
N SER A 648 -7.43 -15.72 -25.57
CA SER A 648 -6.86 -17.07 -25.71
C SER A 648 -6.56 -17.43 -27.16
N GLU A 649 -7.45 -17.10 -28.10
CA GLU A 649 -7.23 -17.32 -29.53
C GLU A 649 -6.01 -16.56 -30.04
N LYS A 650 -5.83 -15.29 -29.65
CA LYS A 650 -4.68 -14.46 -30.07
C LYS A 650 -3.35 -14.98 -29.56
N TYR A 651 -3.29 -15.46 -28.31
CA TYR A 651 -2.09 -16.13 -27.80
C TYR A 651 -1.75 -17.38 -28.63
N ARG A 652 -2.75 -18.23 -28.92
CA ARG A 652 -2.54 -19.44 -29.74
C ARG A 652 -2.14 -19.10 -31.19
N GLU A 653 -2.74 -18.07 -31.77
CA GLU A 653 -2.42 -17.60 -33.12
C GLU A 653 -0.96 -17.11 -33.19
N ALA A 654 -0.51 -16.32 -32.21
CA ALA A 654 0.88 -15.88 -32.14
C ALA A 654 1.85 -17.07 -32.02
N MET A 655 1.54 -18.04 -31.16
CA MET A 655 2.34 -19.26 -31.03
C MET A 655 2.39 -20.05 -32.35
N ALA A 656 1.23 -20.29 -32.97
CA ALA A 656 1.14 -21.06 -34.21
C ALA A 656 1.97 -20.40 -35.32
N ARG A 657 1.82 -19.08 -35.53
CA ARG A 657 2.61 -18.35 -36.53
C ARG A 657 4.11 -18.43 -36.26
N LEU A 658 4.55 -18.25 -35.01
CA LEU A 658 5.98 -18.26 -34.65
C LEU A 658 6.62 -19.66 -34.78
N LEU A 659 5.93 -20.69 -34.31
CA LEU A 659 6.47 -22.06 -34.26
C LEU A 659 6.35 -22.78 -35.61
N GLY A 660 5.44 -22.34 -36.49
CA GLY A 660 5.21 -22.91 -37.82
C GLY A 660 4.03 -23.87 -37.82
#